data_AF-A0A1F8RW44-F1
#
_entry.id   AF-A0A1F8RW44-F1
#
_cell.length_a   1.000
_cell.length_b   1.000
_cell.length_c   1.000
_cell.angle_alpha   90.00
_cell.angle_beta   90.00
_cell.angle_gamma   90.00
#
_symmetry.space_group_name_H-M   'P 1'
#
loop_
_entity.id
_entity.type
_entity.pdbx_description
1 polymer ?
#
loop_
_entity_poly.entity_id
_entity_poly.type
_entity_poly.pdbx_seq_one_letter_code
_entity_poly.pdbx_strand_id
1 'polypeptide(L)'
;MTQSRRRLARLARLASRLGPAVLIVALASWPGGALARNAAPTPTGAPAGADPTAGSGDQPGVQPSIHYEEALAHASDVIEFAPGDRVTIGFTPRADDAWLVGGERPRALPSGNATGRQMRDAPQGSVWSATPPTELADRLPAPDAGVDAPIDGAAGSTIPAKAASSRSTPVAEPAGSDAVVSASGLRREVFGFLPYWEVSDSSTSFDWDVLSTVAYFSVGADKNGNLMKLDPDGTSTTGWGGWTSSKMTSVINAAHQRGTRVVLTISCFAWTTGQKTTQSTLLGSETARSNLAKQVAAAIRDRGADGVNLDFEPIVSGYAEEFTALVRSVRAELDAIAPGYQLTFDTTGYIGNYPLEAATAPGGADAIFIMGYDYRGSSASTAGSISPLSGPVYDLTDTVNAYAARVSPSKLILGVPYYGRAWSTDSDALHANNISGTKYGTSVTAIYETAADLAAQHGRRYDSVEQAPWTAYQKETCTSMYGCVTAWRELYYDDAASLKLRYDLVNSKNLRGAGIWALGYDGTRPELYAALADKFLHDSTPPKVGVIAMAAVQRDQGFEVRWTGLDESSMASFDVQVAKDGGSWTDWRLGTTATSAIYLGADGHSYAFRARGRDSHGNVSAWGVISSSTAATLAAGGFGSVQVDGLKLRAGPGTSASILATLNAGDVVAVTGGPTAADGYTWYQVTAPVREWSPVADVTVGAWVAAGSASETYVIARVPINATSVDPMIAGYTVGANGSRIVSPNGDGVTDSIPLGWTNGTTFDGLTLTVIRDDGTVLGSRTLGGTGAGAHSYAWDGKVNGAVVADGGYILQLVGTKGSAIYSAPSAQPATADQVALFGVTVDHLPVSRLAGADRYATAAAVSAATYGPGVPVVYLATGANFPDALAGAAAAGHTGGPLLLVAKDSLPAATKAELARLKPARIVVLGSTSVVSAAVATAAKAYTAGTVSRLAGADRYATAAAVSAATYGPGVPVVYLATGANFPDALAGAAAAGHTGGPLLLVAKDSLPAATKAELARLKPARIVVLGSTSVVSAAVATAAKAYTAGTVSRLAGADRYATAAAVSAATYGPGVPVVYLATGANFPDALAGAAAAGHTGGPLLLVAKDSLPAATKAELARLKPARIVVLGSTSVVSVSVSLAAESAAGG
;
A
#
# COMPACT_ATOMS: atom_id res chain seq x y z
N MET A 1 61.96 -35.64 12.69
CA MET A 1 63.40 -35.94 12.44
C MET A 1 64.21 -34.65 12.58
N THR A 2 65.53 -34.75 12.84
CA THR A 2 66.60 -33.73 12.61
C THR A 2 66.23 -32.23 12.64
N GLN A 3 66.63 -31.48 13.68
CA GLN A 3 67.81 -30.56 13.72
C GLN A 3 67.67 -29.28 12.86
N SER A 4 68.01 -28.03 13.27
CA SER A 4 68.40 -27.33 14.53
C SER A 4 68.14 -25.80 14.31
N ARG A 5 68.39 -24.76 15.13
CA ARG A 5 69.18 -24.38 16.34
C ARG A 5 68.30 -23.42 17.20
N ARG A 6 68.45 -23.13 18.52
CA ARG A 6 69.50 -22.44 19.33
C ARG A 6 69.88 -21.02 18.80
N ARG A 7 69.96 -19.93 19.58
CA ARG A 7 69.96 -19.74 21.08
C ARG A 7 69.88 -18.23 21.51
N LEU A 8 69.56 -17.96 22.80
CA LEU A 8 69.80 -16.71 23.61
C LEU A 8 68.94 -15.46 23.22
N ALA A 9 68.34 -14.64 24.11
CA ALA A 9 68.69 -13.97 25.40
C ALA A 9 69.44 -12.62 25.20
N ARG A 10 69.29 -11.53 26.00
CA ARG A 10 68.79 -11.32 27.40
C ARG A 10 68.61 -9.80 27.71
N LEU A 11 67.87 -9.43 28.79
CA LEU A 11 67.82 -8.08 29.47
C LEU A 11 67.16 -6.92 28.66
N ALA A 12 66.38 -5.94 29.17
CA ALA A 12 66.17 -5.25 30.47
C ALA A 12 67.22 -4.15 30.80
N ARG A 13 66.91 -2.88 31.13
CA ARG A 13 66.12 -2.35 32.27
C ARG A 13 65.95 -0.80 32.23
N LEU A 14 64.91 -0.27 32.90
CA LEU A 14 64.80 1.05 33.58
C LEU A 14 64.96 2.37 32.75
N ALA A 15 64.57 3.59 33.20
CA ALA A 15 63.43 4.06 34.02
C ALA A 15 63.44 5.61 34.24
N SER A 16 62.30 6.16 34.70
CA SER A 16 62.17 7.30 35.66
C SER A 16 62.58 8.72 35.21
N ARG A 17 62.03 9.83 35.77
CA ARG A 17 60.90 10.12 36.69
C ARG A 17 60.62 11.64 36.69
N LEU A 18 59.41 12.07 37.06
CA LEU A 18 59.10 13.13 38.05
C LEU A 18 57.57 13.21 38.28
N GLY A 19 57.13 13.87 39.36
CA GLY A 19 55.71 14.07 39.75
C GLY A 19 55.51 15.49 40.33
N PRO A 20 54.53 15.79 41.23
CA PRO A 20 53.68 14.87 42.00
C PRO A 20 52.19 15.29 42.25
N ALA A 21 51.46 14.44 43.01
CA ALA A 21 50.28 14.73 43.87
C ALA A 21 48.90 14.99 43.18
N VAL A 22 47.72 14.79 43.81
CA VAL A 22 47.34 14.48 45.22
C VAL A 22 46.37 13.27 45.32
N LEU A 23 46.38 12.64 46.50
CA LEU A 23 45.57 11.54 47.07
C LEU A 23 44.02 11.57 46.89
N ILE A 24 43.38 10.38 46.79
CA ILE A 24 42.39 9.85 47.77
C ILE A 24 42.15 8.32 47.58
N VAL A 25 41.68 7.67 48.65
CA VAL A 25 41.61 6.21 48.98
C VAL A 25 40.16 5.70 48.84
N ALA A 26 39.78 4.41 48.70
CA ALA A 26 40.36 3.14 48.16
C ALA A 26 39.24 2.03 48.16
N LEU A 27 39.59 0.76 47.90
CA LEU A 27 38.68 -0.39 47.74
C LEU A 27 38.28 -1.14 49.05
N ALA A 28 36.98 -1.47 49.21
CA ALA A 28 36.36 -2.53 50.07
C ALA A 28 34.82 -2.56 49.85
N SER A 29 33.99 -3.57 50.20
CA SER A 29 34.15 -5.05 50.30
C SER A 29 32.75 -5.74 50.42
N TRP A 30 32.64 -7.05 50.16
CA TRP A 30 31.51 -7.94 50.56
C TRP A 30 31.65 -8.40 52.05
N PRO A 31 30.70 -9.13 52.73
CA PRO A 31 29.50 -9.87 52.24
C PRO A 31 28.19 -9.84 53.10
N GLY A 32 27.08 -10.40 52.56
CA GLY A 32 25.96 -11.02 53.30
C GLY A 32 24.94 -10.10 54.00
N GLY A 33 23.68 -10.50 54.30
CA GLY A 33 22.93 -11.73 54.03
C GLY A 33 21.56 -11.75 54.76
N ALA A 34 20.76 -12.83 54.62
CA ALA A 34 19.46 -13.08 55.30
C ALA A 34 18.28 -12.12 54.98
N LEU A 35 16.98 -12.42 55.11
CA LEU A 35 16.10 -13.61 55.08
C LEU A 35 14.70 -13.10 55.53
N ALA A 36 13.65 -13.23 54.71
CA ALA A 36 12.24 -13.20 55.16
C ALA A 36 11.33 -13.87 54.11
N ARG A 37 10.15 -14.37 54.51
CA ARG A 37 9.18 -15.06 53.65
C ARG A 37 7.74 -14.58 53.90
N ASN A 38 6.93 -14.65 52.83
CA ASN A 38 5.49 -14.93 52.75
C ASN A 38 4.53 -14.46 53.87
N ALA A 39 3.50 -13.69 53.48
CA ALA A 39 2.10 -14.01 53.79
C ALA A 39 1.14 -13.28 52.81
N ALA A 40 -0.03 -13.87 52.57
CA ALA A 40 -1.22 -13.22 51.96
C ALA A 40 -2.35 -13.15 53.04
N PRO A 41 -3.50 -12.46 52.84
CA PRO A 41 -4.53 -12.92 51.89
C PRO A 41 -5.43 -11.82 51.23
N THR A 42 -6.33 -12.30 50.36
CA THR A 42 -7.57 -11.69 49.82
C THR A 42 -8.70 -11.61 50.91
N PRO A 43 -9.96 -11.12 50.73
CA PRO A 43 -10.77 -11.15 49.48
C PRO A 43 -11.99 -10.15 49.28
N THR A 44 -12.81 -10.46 48.25
CA THR A 44 -14.27 -10.20 48.04
C THR A 44 -14.86 -8.79 47.82
N GLY A 45 -15.74 -8.67 46.80
CA GLY A 45 -16.79 -7.63 46.71
C GLY A 45 -17.39 -7.39 45.30
N ALA A 46 -18.61 -7.88 45.01
CA ALA A 46 -19.43 -7.58 43.82
C ALA A 46 -20.93 -7.76 44.18
N PRO A 47 -21.93 -7.09 43.55
CA PRO A 47 -22.45 -7.50 42.23
C PRO A 47 -23.11 -6.37 41.35
N ALA A 48 -23.84 -6.78 40.30
CA ALA A 48 -24.87 -6.15 39.42
C ALA A 48 -25.46 -4.74 39.74
N GLY A 49 -26.09 -3.99 38.81
CA GLY A 49 -26.44 -4.20 37.38
C GLY A 49 -27.71 -3.41 36.96
N ALA A 50 -28.04 -3.36 35.65
CA ALA A 50 -29.19 -2.68 35.00
C ALA A 50 -29.06 -1.15 34.69
N ASP A 51 -30.01 -0.66 33.87
CA ASP A 51 -30.06 0.57 33.03
C ASP A 51 -31.56 0.93 32.77
N PRO A 52 -32.00 2.12 32.29
CA PRO A 52 -31.44 3.50 32.29
C PRO A 52 -32.31 4.52 33.09
N THR A 53 -31.87 5.79 33.25
CA THR A 53 -32.64 7.05 32.92
C THR A 53 -32.00 8.37 33.44
N ALA A 54 -31.80 9.32 32.52
CA ALA A 54 -31.92 10.81 32.60
C ALA A 54 -31.45 11.65 33.83
N GLY A 55 -30.47 12.54 33.58
CA GLY A 55 -30.27 13.85 34.26
C GLY A 55 -29.43 13.85 35.55
N SER A 56 -28.58 14.84 35.86
CA SER A 56 -28.20 16.11 35.18
C SER A 56 -26.90 16.70 35.78
N GLY A 57 -26.03 17.40 35.03
CA GLY A 57 -24.91 18.16 35.63
C GLY A 57 -23.68 18.47 34.77
N ASP A 58 -23.82 19.39 33.81
CA ASP A 58 -22.81 20.26 33.14
C ASP A 58 -21.31 19.90 33.10
N GLN A 59 -20.83 19.64 31.87
CA GLN A 59 -19.67 20.34 31.30
C GLN A 59 -20.09 21.00 29.97
N PRO A 60 -19.67 22.24 29.65
CA PRO A 60 -20.08 22.90 28.40
C PRO A 60 -19.51 22.19 27.18
N GLY A 61 -20.40 21.72 26.30
CA GLY A 61 -20.02 20.94 25.12
C GLY A 61 -19.43 21.78 24.00
N VAL A 62 -18.34 21.28 23.40
CA VAL A 62 -17.98 21.66 22.03
C VAL A 62 -19.01 21.00 21.10
N GLN A 63 -19.90 21.80 20.53
CA GLN A 63 -20.71 21.35 19.39
C GLN A 63 -19.76 20.98 18.24
N PRO A 64 -20.02 19.89 17.49
CA PRO A 64 -19.22 19.60 16.31
C PRO A 64 -19.33 20.74 15.29
N SER A 65 -18.32 20.92 14.45
CA SER A 65 -18.46 21.83 13.32
C SER A 65 -19.48 21.27 12.33
N ILE A 66 -20.19 22.14 11.60
CA ILE A 66 -21.19 21.71 10.62
C ILE A 66 -20.60 20.74 9.58
N HIS A 67 -19.31 20.92 9.24
CA HIS A 67 -18.55 20.02 8.37
C HIS A 67 -18.26 18.64 8.96
N TYR A 68 -18.16 18.50 10.29
CA TYR A 68 -18.06 17.20 10.95
C TYR A 68 -19.40 16.46 10.93
N GLU A 69 -20.52 17.18 11.08
CA GLU A 69 -21.87 16.61 10.96
C GLU A 69 -22.19 16.22 9.51
N GLU A 70 -21.81 17.04 8.52
CA GLU A 70 -21.89 16.71 7.09
C GLU A 70 -20.99 15.53 6.71
N ALA A 71 -19.76 15.46 7.23
CA ALA A 71 -18.85 14.34 6.97
C ALA A 71 -19.40 13.01 7.54
N LEU A 72 -20.04 13.03 8.70
CA LEU A 72 -20.72 11.86 9.26
C LEU A 72 -21.99 11.48 8.47
N ALA A 73 -22.73 12.46 7.93
CA ALA A 73 -23.91 12.21 7.11
C ALA A 73 -23.58 11.51 5.77
N HIS A 74 -22.42 11.82 5.18
CA HIS A 74 -21.96 11.24 3.91
C HIS A 74 -20.99 10.05 4.05
N ALA A 75 -20.66 9.62 5.28
CA ALA A 75 -19.68 8.55 5.55
C ALA A 75 -20.07 7.14 5.04
N SER A 76 -21.23 6.98 4.41
CA SER A 76 -21.72 5.72 3.83
C SER A 76 -21.84 5.75 2.29
N ASP A 77 -21.53 6.88 1.64
CA ASP A 77 -21.75 7.06 0.20
C ASP A 77 -20.63 6.41 -0.62
N VAL A 78 -21.00 5.51 -1.54
CA VAL A 78 -20.10 4.90 -2.52
C VAL A 78 -20.28 5.60 -3.87
N ILE A 79 -19.22 6.23 -4.37
CA ILE A 79 -19.24 7.02 -5.61
C ILE A 79 -18.22 6.44 -6.61
N GLU A 80 -18.70 5.96 -7.74
CA GLU A 80 -17.87 5.59 -8.89
C GLU A 80 -17.68 6.79 -9.84
N PHE A 81 -16.53 6.84 -10.54
CA PHE A 81 -16.18 7.92 -11.45
C PHE A 81 -15.67 7.39 -12.80
N ALA A 82 -15.91 8.15 -13.87
CA ALA A 82 -15.28 7.98 -15.18
C ALA A 82 -14.46 9.24 -15.53
N PRO A 83 -13.36 9.14 -16.30
CA PRO A 83 -12.53 10.29 -16.63
C PRO A 83 -13.25 11.29 -17.56
N GLY A 84 -13.60 12.47 -17.05
CA GLY A 84 -14.11 13.59 -17.86
C GLY A 84 -15.06 14.55 -17.14
N ASP A 85 -15.77 14.09 -16.12
CA ASP A 85 -16.84 14.87 -15.47
C ASP A 85 -16.37 15.78 -14.33
N ARG A 86 -17.20 16.80 -14.02
CA ARG A 86 -16.95 17.80 -12.96
C ARG A 86 -17.86 17.56 -11.74
N VAL A 87 -17.27 17.22 -10.61
CA VAL A 87 -17.98 16.95 -9.34
C VAL A 87 -18.37 18.24 -8.63
N THR A 88 -19.49 18.24 -7.89
CA THR A 88 -19.86 19.28 -6.92
C THR A 88 -20.60 18.65 -5.74
N ILE A 89 -20.16 18.91 -4.51
CA ILE A 89 -20.90 18.58 -3.27
C ILE A 89 -21.72 19.80 -2.86
N GLY A 90 -22.99 19.61 -2.48
CA GLY A 90 -23.96 20.69 -2.33
C GLY A 90 -24.20 21.16 -0.89
N PHE A 91 -23.50 22.22 -0.45
CA PHE A 91 -23.83 22.95 0.78
C PHE A 91 -25.09 23.82 0.60
N THR A 92 -25.95 23.91 1.62
CA THR A 92 -27.13 24.81 1.63
C THR A 92 -27.34 25.44 3.01
N PRO A 93 -27.08 26.76 3.19
CA PRO A 93 -27.30 27.46 4.46
C PRO A 93 -28.79 27.60 4.80
N ARG A 94 -29.08 27.87 6.09
CA ARG A 94 -30.44 27.99 6.65
C ARG A 94 -30.92 29.44 6.63
N ALA A 95 -32.21 29.65 6.90
CA ALA A 95 -32.89 30.94 6.71
C ALA A 95 -32.44 32.05 7.68
N ASP A 96 -31.69 31.70 8.72
CA ASP A 96 -31.15 32.54 9.78
C ASP A 96 -29.63 32.80 9.65
N ASP A 97 -28.95 32.27 8.62
CA ASP A 97 -27.53 32.52 8.34
C ASP A 97 -27.27 33.98 7.89
N ALA A 98 -26.96 34.84 8.86
CA ALA A 98 -26.84 36.29 8.69
C ALA A 98 -25.52 36.79 8.06
N TRP A 99 -24.81 35.96 7.29
CA TRP A 99 -23.46 36.30 6.78
C TRP A 99 -23.43 37.21 5.56
N LEU A 100 -22.47 38.13 5.56
CA LEU A 100 -22.18 39.08 4.48
C LEU A 100 -20.94 38.62 3.71
N VAL A 101 -21.02 38.52 2.38
CA VAL A 101 -19.86 38.15 1.56
C VAL A 101 -19.04 39.41 1.28
N GLY A 102 -17.89 39.55 1.96
CA GLY A 102 -17.04 40.74 1.84
C GLY A 102 -17.59 42.01 2.51
N GLY A 103 -18.63 41.90 3.34
CA GLY A 103 -19.18 43.01 4.14
C GLY A 103 -20.44 43.70 3.58
N GLU A 104 -20.93 43.31 2.40
CA GLU A 104 -22.27 43.69 1.93
C GLU A 104 -23.17 42.46 1.70
N ARG A 105 -24.48 42.70 1.56
CA ARG A 105 -25.42 41.69 1.06
C ARG A 105 -25.18 41.48 -0.45
N PRO A 106 -25.24 40.24 -0.98
CA PRO A 106 -24.94 39.97 -2.38
C PRO A 106 -25.78 40.80 -3.36
N ARG A 107 -25.12 41.43 -4.34
CA ARG A 107 -25.75 42.16 -5.45
C ARG A 107 -25.85 41.27 -6.69
N ALA A 108 -26.80 41.59 -7.59
CA ALA A 108 -27.06 40.80 -8.79
C ALA A 108 -25.91 40.90 -9.84
N LEU A 109 -25.79 39.87 -10.69
CA LEU A 109 -24.80 39.82 -11.77
C LEU A 109 -25.06 40.85 -12.88
N PRO A 110 -24.03 41.29 -13.63
CA PRO A 110 -24.18 42.19 -14.76
C PRO A 110 -25.06 41.62 -15.87
N SER A 111 -25.87 42.48 -16.50
CA SER A 111 -26.75 42.15 -17.61
C SER A 111 -25.99 41.51 -18.78
N GLY A 112 -26.39 40.29 -19.15
CA GLY A 112 -25.73 39.46 -20.17
C GLY A 112 -25.15 38.15 -19.61
N ASN A 113 -24.89 38.06 -18.31
CA ASN A 113 -24.41 36.84 -17.67
C ASN A 113 -25.58 36.02 -17.11
N ALA A 114 -25.72 34.77 -17.57
CA ALA A 114 -26.69 33.82 -17.02
C ALA A 114 -26.22 33.28 -15.65
N THR A 115 -27.14 33.17 -14.70
CA THR A 115 -26.89 32.42 -13.45
C THR A 115 -26.78 30.92 -13.73
N GLY A 116 -26.10 30.15 -12.86
CA GLY A 116 -26.05 28.69 -12.98
C GLY A 116 -27.42 28.01 -13.00
N ARG A 117 -28.46 28.65 -12.42
CA ARG A 117 -29.87 28.25 -12.56
C ARG A 117 -30.35 28.40 -14.01
N GLN A 118 -30.17 29.56 -14.62
CA GLN A 118 -30.54 29.81 -16.03
C GLN A 118 -29.74 28.95 -17.02
N MET A 119 -28.49 28.61 -16.71
CA MET A 119 -27.68 27.68 -17.52
C MET A 119 -28.21 26.24 -17.45
N ARG A 120 -28.61 25.77 -16.26
CA ARG A 120 -29.19 24.43 -16.03
C ARG A 120 -30.61 24.30 -16.60
N ASP A 121 -31.39 25.37 -16.54
CA ASP A 121 -32.79 25.39 -16.96
C ASP A 121 -32.94 25.69 -18.48
N ALA A 122 -31.82 25.78 -19.23
CA ALA A 122 -31.78 26.02 -20.67
C ALA A 122 -31.80 24.71 -21.51
N PRO A 123 -32.35 24.73 -22.75
CA PRO A 123 -32.34 23.56 -23.63
C PRO A 123 -30.91 23.04 -23.93
N GLN A 124 -30.74 21.73 -23.86
CA GLN A 124 -29.46 21.06 -24.04
C GLN A 124 -28.87 21.34 -25.44
N GLY A 125 -27.66 21.89 -25.49
CA GLY A 125 -27.01 22.36 -26.73
C GLY A 125 -27.06 23.88 -26.97
N SER A 126 -27.66 24.67 -26.07
CA SER A 126 -27.65 26.14 -26.14
C SER A 126 -26.23 26.73 -26.01
N VAL A 127 -25.79 27.52 -26.99
CA VAL A 127 -24.50 28.22 -26.99
C VAL A 127 -24.70 29.71 -26.70
N TRP A 128 -24.00 30.25 -25.71
CA TRP A 128 -24.07 31.65 -25.32
C TRP A 128 -22.89 32.44 -25.91
N SER A 129 -23.14 33.21 -26.98
CA SER A 129 -22.13 34.05 -27.62
C SER A 129 -21.98 35.41 -26.91
N ALA A 130 -20.81 35.69 -26.36
CA ALA A 130 -20.45 37.04 -25.92
C ALA A 130 -20.09 37.91 -27.15
N THR A 131 -20.69 39.11 -27.23
CA THR A 131 -20.38 40.12 -28.26
C THR A 131 -19.88 41.39 -27.58
N PRO A 132 -18.79 42.04 -28.07
CA PRO A 132 -18.27 43.28 -27.48
C PRO A 132 -19.22 44.49 -27.62
N PRO A 133 -18.99 45.60 -26.88
CA PRO A 133 -19.98 46.66 -26.69
C PRO A 133 -20.04 47.71 -27.81
N THR A 134 -21.23 48.28 -28.01
CA THR A 134 -21.50 49.52 -28.75
C THR A 134 -22.57 50.34 -28.02
N GLU A 135 -22.77 51.60 -28.43
CA GLU A 135 -23.37 52.67 -27.61
C GLU A 135 -24.91 52.83 -27.70
N LEU A 136 -25.40 53.63 -26.73
CA LEU A 136 -26.41 54.70 -26.87
C LEU A 136 -27.91 54.42 -26.64
N ALA A 137 -28.48 55.28 -25.77
CA ALA A 137 -29.92 55.57 -25.55
C ALA A 137 -30.81 54.44 -24.99
N ASP A 138 -31.86 54.70 -24.19
CA ASP A 138 -32.56 55.98 -23.97
C ASP A 138 -33.03 56.19 -22.49
N ARG A 139 -33.88 57.19 -22.25
CA ARG A 139 -34.17 57.83 -20.95
C ARG A 139 -35.39 57.27 -20.17
N LEU A 140 -35.29 57.39 -18.83
CA LEU A 140 -36.28 57.87 -17.80
C LEU A 140 -37.82 57.74 -18.07
N PRO A 141 -38.67 57.50 -17.03
CA PRO A 141 -38.56 58.16 -15.71
C PRO A 141 -38.97 57.35 -14.45
N ALA A 142 -38.90 58.01 -13.29
CA ALA A 142 -39.54 57.63 -12.01
C ALA A 142 -40.98 58.24 -11.92
N PRO A 143 -41.77 58.04 -10.82
CA PRO A 143 -41.51 58.72 -9.53
C PRO A 143 -41.99 57.99 -8.23
N ASP A 144 -41.87 58.70 -7.11
CA ASP A 144 -42.66 58.69 -5.86
C ASP A 144 -42.67 57.49 -4.88
N ALA A 145 -41.65 57.51 -4.00
CA ALA A 145 -41.69 58.07 -2.63
C ALA A 145 -42.92 57.88 -1.69
N GLY A 146 -42.63 57.79 -0.38
CA GLY A 146 -43.58 57.98 0.72
C GLY A 146 -42.96 57.98 2.12
N VAL A 147 -42.62 59.18 2.63
CA VAL A 147 -42.60 59.70 4.04
C VAL A 147 -42.10 58.83 5.24
N ASP A 148 -41.54 59.37 6.33
CA ASP A 148 -41.33 60.76 6.77
C ASP A 148 -40.07 60.92 7.66
N ALA A 149 -39.77 62.12 8.19
CA ALA A 149 -38.51 62.45 8.89
C ALA A 149 -38.63 62.95 10.38
N PRO A 150 -37.94 64.02 10.87
CA PRO A 150 -36.71 63.89 11.71
C PRO A 150 -36.76 64.63 13.09
N ILE A 151 -35.59 64.80 13.77
CA ILE A 151 -35.08 66.01 14.53
C ILE A 151 -34.43 65.80 15.94
N ASP A 152 -33.22 66.38 16.10
CA ASP A 152 -32.42 66.93 17.26
C ASP A 152 -32.03 66.20 18.57
N GLY A 153 -30.83 66.59 19.07
CA GLY A 153 -30.32 66.44 20.45
C GLY A 153 -28.77 66.50 20.54
N ALA A 154 -28.15 67.35 21.37
CA ALA A 154 -26.68 67.62 21.30
C ALA A 154 -25.91 67.91 22.62
N ALA A 155 -24.59 67.65 22.55
CA ALA A 155 -23.46 68.09 23.41
C ALA A 155 -23.23 67.47 24.82
N GLY A 156 -21.96 67.12 25.15
CA GLY A 156 -21.59 66.49 26.45
C GLY A 156 -20.12 66.11 26.75
N SER A 157 -19.12 66.74 26.11
CA SER A 157 -17.65 66.74 26.38
C SER A 157 -16.96 65.73 27.35
N THR A 158 -16.02 64.88 26.88
CA THR A 158 -14.54 64.88 27.23
C THR A 158 -13.75 63.60 26.81
N ILE A 159 -12.89 63.73 25.77
CA ILE A 159 -11.45 63.35 25.62
C ILE A 159 -10.88 62.11 26.38
N PRO A 160 -10.00 61.22 25.81
CA PRO A 160 -9.13 61.39 24.62
C PRO A 160 -9.14 60.24 23.56
N ALA A 161 -8.24 60.38 22.57
CA ALA A 161 -7.69 59.36 21.66
C ALA A 161 -8.59 58.85 20.51
N LYS A 162 -8.26 59.28 19.29
CA LYS A 162 -8.83 58.80 18.03
C LYS A 162 -7.72 58.56 17.00
N ALA A 163 -7.53 57.32 16.59
CA ALA A 163 -6.70 56.93 15.44
C ALA A 163 -7.59 56.18 14.44
N ALA A 164 -7.44 56.47 13.15
CA ALA A 164 -8.17 55.79 12.09
C ALA A 164 -7.38 54.59 11.57
N SER A 165 -8.08 53.55 11.11
CA SER A 165 -7.48 52.51 10.28
C SER A 165 -8.53 51.95 9.33
N SER A 166 -8.24 52.01 8.03
CA SER A 166 -8.81 51.11 7.04
C SER A 166 -8.32 49.67 7.28
N ARG A 167 -9.10 48.68 6.82
CA ARG A 167 -8.68 47.29 6.58
C ARG A 167 -9.35 46.85 5.27
N SER A 168 -8.66 46.41 4.22
CA SER A 168 -7.56 45.44 4.05
C SER A 168 -8.06 44.00 3.94
N THR A 169 -7.82 43.39 2.78
CA THR A 169 -8.17 42.01 2.42
C THR A 169 -7.31 40.97 3.16
N PRO A 170 -7.77 39.70 3.25
CA PRO A 170 -6.95 38.60 3.79
C PRO A 170 -5.75 38.27 2.88
N VAL A 171 -4.74 37.63 3.48
CA VAL A 171 -3.54 37.08 2.83
C VAL A 171 -3.53 35.57 3.05
N ALA A 172 -2.90 34.79 2.16
CA ALA A 172 -2.73 33.35 2.33
C ALA A 172 -1.74 33.00 3.47
N GLU A 173 -1.87 31.81 4.05
CA GLU A 173 -0.92 31.28 5.04
C GLU A 173 0.36 30.76 4.36
N PRO A 174 1.54 30.88 5.02
CA PRO A 174 2.81 30.42 4.47
C PRO A 174 2.96 28.89 4.55
N ALA A 175 3.85 28.35 3.71
CA ALA A 175 4.33 26.98 3.86
C ALA A 175 5.21 26.79 5.12
N GLY A 176 5.28 25.55 5.63
CA GLY A 176 6.09 25.19 6.79
C GLY A 176 7.62 25.29 6.57
N SER A 177 8.39 25.51 7.64
CA SER A 177 9.86 25.61 7.59
C SER A 177 10.54 24.25 7.34
N ASP A 178 9.85 23.18 7.74
CA ASP A 178 10.17 21.77 7.44
C ASP A 178 9.48 21.26 6.15
N ALA A 179 8.92 22.15 5.31
CA ALA A 179 8.21 21.72 4.10
C ALA A 179 9.14 21.02 3.10
N VAL A 180 8.59 19.98 2.46
CA VAL A 180 9.21 19.21 1.38
C VAL A 180 9.78 20.14 0.31
N VAL A 181 10.93 19.76 -0.25
CA VAL A 181 11.64 20.57 -1.22
C VAL A 181 10.87 20.61 -2.55
N SER A 182 10.13 21.70 -2.73
CA SER A 182 9.20 22.02 -3.84
C SER A 182 8.07 21.02 -4.07
N ALA A 183 7.07 21.44 -4.85
CA ALA A 183 6.03 20.55 -5.37
C ALA A 183 6.50 19.72 -6.59
N SER A 184 7.69 20.01 -7.13
CA SER A 184 8.27 19.33 -8.30
C SER A 184 9.09 18.07 -7.96
N GLY A 185 9.40 17.84 -6.69
CA GLY A 185 10.15 16.65 -6.24
C GLY A 185 11.68 16.81 -6.24
N LEU A 186 12.16 18.03 -5.98
CA LEU A 186 13.59 18.27 -5.79
C LEU A 186 14.15 17.50 -4.58
N ARG A 187 15.40 17.04 -4.68
CA ARG A 187 16.13 16.31 -3.63
C ARG A 187 16.99 17.21 -2.74
N ARG A 188 17.15 18.49 -3.09
CA ARG A 188 17.95 19.52 -2.37
C ARG A 188 17.37 20.91 -2.61
N GLU A 189 17.42 21.79 -1.61
CA GLU A 189 16.95 23.18 -1.74
C GLU A 189 17.76 23.93 -2.81
N VAL A 190 17.08 24.66 -3.68
CA VAL A 190 17.67 25.55 -4.68
C VAL A 190 17.20 26.97 -4.39
N PHE A 191 18.12 27.79 -3.89
CA PHE A 191 17.87 29.11 -3.32
C PHE A 191 18.46 30.20 -4.21
N GLY A 192 17.65 30.78 -5.09
CA GLY A 192 18.12 31.77 -6.08
C GLY A 192 17.85 33.21 -5.66
N PHE A 193 18.88 34.05 -5.61
CA PHE A 193 18.71 35.48 -5.41
C PHE A 193 18.21 36.16 -6.69
N LEU A 194 17.15 36.97 -6.57
CA LEU A 194 16.59 37.80 -7.64
C LEU A 194 16.83 39.29 -7.32
N PRO A 195 17.84 39.94 -7.93
CA PRO A 195 18.14 41.33 -7.66
C PRO A 195 17.07 42.29 -8.19
N TYR A 196 16.88 43.42 -7.51
CA TYR A 196 15.87 44.43 -7.85
C TYR A 196 16.02 45.00 -9.27
N TRP A 197 17.22 44.92 -9.84
CA TRP A 197 17.52 45.36 -11.20
C TRP A 197 17.26 44.30 -12.27
N GLU A 198 17.15 43.01 -11.90
CA GLU A 198 16.78 41.91 -12.80
C GLU A 198 15.26 41.65 -12.81
N VAL A 199 14.49 42.22 -11.87
CA VAL A 199 13.02 42.06 -11.79
C VAL A 199 12.35 42.62 -13.03
N SER A 200 11.98 41.70 -13.91
CA SER A 200 11.53 41.94 -15.27
C SER A 200 10.36 41.01 -15.60
N ASP A 201 9.79 41.14 -16.80
CA ASP A 201 8.63 40.33 -17.17
C ASP A 201 9.04 38.86 -17.45
N SER A 202 10.30 38.63 -17.87
CA SER A 202 10.92 37.30 -17.97
C SER A 202 11.16 36.63 -16.62
N SER A 203 11.21 37.36 -15.50
CA SER A 203 11.29 36.76 -14.15
C SER A 203 10.05 35.94 -13.77
N THR A 204 8.98 35.98 -14.57
CA THR A 204 7.81 35.07 -14.44
C THR A 204 8.03 33.71 -15.12
N SER A 205 9.08 33.58 -15.93
CA SER A 205 9.38 32.45 -16.82
C SER A 205 10.68 31.72 -16.43
N PHE A 206 11.10 31.81 -15.17
CA PHE A 206 12.18 30.96 -14.64
C PHE A 206 11.77 29.47 -14.67
N ASP A 207 12.76 28.58 -14.58
CA ASP A 207 12.52 27.14 -14.44
C ASP A 207 12.07 26.81 -13.00
N TRP A 208 10.79 27.04 -12.74
CA TRP A 208 10.14 26.81 -11.45
C TRP A 208 10.21 25.36 -10.98
N ASP A 209 10.35 24.40 -11.91
CA ASP A 209 10.40 22.98 -11.56
C ASP A 209 11.77 22.62 -10.92
N VAL A 210 12.78 23.50 -11.00
CA VAL A 210 14.07 23.38 -10.28
C VAL A 210 14.38 24.51 -9.28
N LEU A 211 13.44 25.42 -8.99
CA LEU A 211 13.59 26.45 -7.96
C LEU A 211 12.67 26.20 -6.76
N SER A 212 13.25 25.93 -5.59
CA SER A 212 12.46 25.80 -4.35
C SER A 212 12.25 27.13 -3.63
N THR A 213 13.21 28.07 -3.75
CA THR A 213 13.17 29.36 -3.07
C THR A 213 13.75 30.48 -3.93
N VAL A 214 13.04 31.60 -4.08
CA VAL A 214 13.53 32.85 -4.69
C VAL A 214 13.68 33.93 -3.62
N ALA A 215 14.88 34.47 -3.47
CA ALA A 215 15.20 35.52 -2.52
C ALA A 215 15.28 36.89 -3.21
N TYR A 216 14.28 37.75 -3.00
CA TYR A 216 14.31 39.10 -3.55
C TYR A 216 15.43 39.92 -2.91
N PHE A 217 16.35 40.47 -3.71
CA PHE A 217 17.51 41.23 -3.23
C PHE A 217 17.42 42.70 -3.65
N SER A 218 17.38 43.68 -2.74
CA SER A 218 17.18 43.59 -1.29
C SER A 218 16.54 44.88 -0.80
N VAL A 219 16.08 44.91 0.45
CA VAL A 219 15.66 46.13 1.14
C VAL A 219 16.66 46.43 2.26
N GLY A 220 17.30 47.60 2.19
CA GLY A 220 18.29 48.00 3.20
C GLY A 220 17.68 48.30 4.57
N ALA A 221 18.46 48.14 5.63
CA ALA A 221 18.07 48.52 7.00
C ALA A 221 18.88 49.73 7.54
N ASP A 222 18.19 50.70 8.14
CA ASP A 222 18.79 51.89 8.74
C ASP A 222 19.33 51.65 10.17
N LYS A 223 20.13 52.61 10.67
CA LYS A 223 20.75 52.55 12.01
C LYS A 223 19.76 52.50 13.18
N ASN A 224 18.47 52.77 12.95
CA ASN A 224 17.41 52.82 13.95
C ASN A 224 16.48 51.58 13.88
N GLY A 225 16.76 50.65 12.96
CA GLY A 225 15.93 49.47 12.72
C GLY A 225 14.75 49.70 11.77
N ASN A 226 14.80 50.72 10.91
CA ASN A 226 13.80 50.90 9.86
C ASN A 226 14.21 50.23 8.56
N LEU A 227 13.24 49.72 7.82
CA LEU A 227 13.45 49.41 6.40
C LEU A 227 13.62 50.72 5.61
N MET A 228 14.60 50.78 4.72
CA MET A 228 14.89 51.93 3.87
C MET A 228 13.85 52.02 2.73
N LYS A 229 12.66 52.53 3.06
CA LYS A 229 11.51 52.62 2.13
C LYS A 229 11.55 53.85 1.23
N LEU A 230 12.12 54.96 1.72
CA LEU A 230 12.22 56.22 0.99
C LEU A 230 13.68 56.71 0.92
N ASP A 231 14.02 57.35 -0.19
CA ASP A 231 15.25 58.11 -0.37
C ASP A 231 15.14 59.52 0.25
N PRO A 232 16.24 60.27 0.43
CA PRO A 232 16.23 61.57 1.12
C PRO A 232 15.39 62.67 0.47
N ASP A 233 14.96 62.50 -0.78
CA ASP A 233 14.05 63.39 -1.50
C ASP A 233 12.55 63.04 -1.33
N GLY A 234 12.25 61.93 -0.64
CA GLY A 234 10.90 61.43 -0.42
C GLY A 234 10.38 60.48 -1.51
N THR A 235 11.18 60.15 -2.52
CA THR A 235 10.85 59.08 -3.49
C THR A 235 11.06 57.70 -2.86
N SER A 236 10.51 56.63 -3.46
CA SER A 236 10.75 55.26 -2.98
C SER A 236 12.16 54.80 -3.35
N THR A 237 12.88 54.19 -2.41
CA THR A 237 14.17 53.55 -2.74
C THR A 237 13.98 52.48 -3.81
N THR A 238 14.99 52.24 -4.64
CA THR A 238 14.91 51.24 -5.72
C THR A 238 14.61 49.83 -5.19
N GLY A 239 15.19 49.45 -4.05
CA GLY A 239 14.94 48.17 -3.38
C GLY A 239 13.51 48.04 -2.82
N TRP A 240 12.96 49.09 -2.20
CA TRP A 240 11.57 49.04 -1.72
C TRP A 240 10.55 49.16 -2.87
N GLY A 241 10.87 49.96 -3.90
CA GLY A 241 10.05 50.14 -5.09
C GLY A 241 9.97 48.87 -5.94
N GLY A 242 11.09 48.15 -6.09
CA GLY A 242 11.10 46.82 -6.71
C GLY A 242 10.28 45.81 -5.90
N TRP A 243 10.49 45.74 -4.57
CA TRP A 243 9.75 44.81 -3.68
C TRP A 243 8.24 45.02 -3.75
N THR A 244 7.78 46.27 -3.81
CA THR A 244 6.36 46.64 -3.86
C THR A 244 5.77 46.71 -5.28
N SER A 245 6.58 46.46 -6.31
CA SER A 245 6.15 46.58 -7.72
C SER A 245 5.09 45.55 -8.15
N SER A 246 4.35 45.90 -9.21
CA SER A 246 3.49 44.95 -9.93
C SER A 246 4.28 43.79 -10.53
N LYS A 247 5.50 44.02 -11.03
CA LYS A 247 6.39 42.95 -11.54
C LYS A 247 6.74 41.93 -10.47
N MET A 248 7.20 42.37 -9.30
CA MET A 248 7.48 41.45 -8.19
C MET A 248 6.20 40.75 -7.69
N THR A 249 5.03 41.39 -7.78
CA THR A 249 3.74 40.74 -7.50
C THR A 249 3.46 39.60 -8.49
N SER A 250 3.81 39.77 -9.78
CA SER A 250 3.71 38.71 -10.79
C SER A 250 4.71 37.57 -10.55
N VAL A 251 5.92 37.86 -10.08
CA VAL A 251 6.93 36.85 -9.69
C VAL A 251 6.44 36.02 -8.49
N ILE A 252 5.91 36.67 -7.44
CA ILE A 252 5.31 35.99 -6.27
C ILE A 252 4.18 35.05 -6.73
N ASN A 253 3.25 35.57 -7.53
CA ASN A 253 2.14 34.76 -8.04
C ASN A 253 2.59 33.58 -8.92
N ALA A 254 3.67 33.72 -9.70
CA ALA A 254 4.21 32.65 -10.54
C ALA A 254 4.91 31.56 -9.70
N ALA A 255 5.71 31.96 -8.72
CA ALA A 255 6.38 31.08 -7.77
C ALA A 255 5.37 30.25 -6.96
N HIS A 256 4.35 30.89 -6.40
CA HIS A 256 3.31 30.23 -5.61
C HIS A 256 2.46 29.24 -6.41
N GLN A 257 2.20 29.52 -7.70
CA GLN A 257 1.55 28.55 -8.61
C GLN A 257 2.36 27.26 -8.83
N ARG A 258 3.62 27.22 -8.39
CA ARG A 258 4.54 26.08 -8.52
C ARG A 258 5.06 25.55 -7.17
N GLY A 259 4.63 26.15 -6.06
CA GLY A 259 5.12 25.79 -4.72
C GLY A 259 6.55 26.26 -4.44
N THR A 260 7.09 27.20 -5.24
CA THR A 260 8.34 27.89 -4.98
C THR A 260 8.10 28.98 -3.94
N ARG A 261 8.90 29.01 -2.86
CA ARG A 261 8.85 30.05 -1.83
C ARG A 261 9.44 31.36 -2.36
N VAL A 262 8.92 32.51 -1.91
CA VAL A 262 9.55 33.82 -2.12
C VAL A 262 9.91 34.46 -0.79
N VAL A 263 11.19 34.71 -0.56
CA VAL A 263 11.70 35.36 0.66
C VAL A 263 12.22 36.78 0.38
N LEU A 264 12.11 37.66 1.36
CA LEU A 264 12.62 39.03 1.30
C LEU A 264 14.05 39.11 1.86
N THR A 265 15.03 39.59 1.09
CA THR A 265 16.39 39.83 1.61
C THR A 265 16.50 41.21 2.25
N ILE A 266 17.00 41.26 3.48
CA ILE A 266 17.21 42.47 4.27
C ILE A 266 18.72 42.71 4.41
N SER A 267 19.23 43.76 3.78
CA SER A 267 20.67 44.04 3.69
C SER A 267 21.13 45.11 4.68
N CYS A 268 22.20 44.85 5.43
CA CYS A 268 22.82 45.82 6.33
C CYS A 268 24.34 45.56 6.46
N PHE A 269 25.10 46.14 5.54
CA PHE A 269 26.54 45.91 5.43
C PHE A 269 27.39 46.65 6.47
N ALA A 270 28.63 46.16 6.66
CA ALA A 270 29.69 46.70 7.51
C ALA A 270 31.06 46.77 6.79
N TRP A 271 31.09 46.86 5.46
CA TRP A 271 32.36 46.93 4.71
C TRP A 271 33.13 48.25 4.94
N THR A 272 32.47 49.41 4.87
CA THR A 272 33.05 50.75 5.10
C THR A 272 32.81 51.28 6.52
N THR A 273 33.52 52.34 6.93
CA THR A 273 33.39 52.96 8.26
C THR A 273 31.97 53.49 8.55
N GLY A 274 31.29 54.06 7.55
CA GLY A 274 29.90 54.51 7.69
C GLY A 274 28.94 53.33 7.89
N GLN A 275 29.09 52.29 7.07
CA GLN A 275 28.37 51.03 7.18
C GLN A 275 28.56 50.36 8.56
N LYS A 276 29.81 50.24 9.04
CA LYS A 276 30.11 49.73 10.40
C LYS A 276 29.39 50.51 11.50
N THR A 277 29.34 51.84 11.38
CA THR A 277 28.60 52.72 12.30
C THR A 277 27.09 52.44 12.27
N THR A 278 26.51 52.29 11.07
CA THR A 278 25.09 51.95 10.89
C THR A 278 24.75 50.59 11.51
N GLN A 279 25.48 49.53 11.14
CA GLN A 279 25.18 48.16 11.57
C GLN A 279 25.40 47.99 13.09
N SER A 280 26.44 48.58 13.67
CA SER A 280 26.66 48.55 15.13
C SER A 280 25.61 49.33 15.92
N THR A 281 25.13 50.47 15.40
CA THR A 281 24.04 51.22 16.06
C THR A 281 22.73 50.43 16.04
N LEU A 282 22.43 49.75 14.92
CA LEU A 282 21.27 48.89 14.76
C LEU A 282 21.37 47.68 15.71
N LEU A 283 22.46 46.90 15.61
CA LEU A 283 22.63 45.67 16.40
C LEU A 283 22.74 45.97 17.90
N GLY A 284 23.44 47.03 18.30
CA GLY A 284 23.58 47.41 19.72
C GLY A 284 22.29 47.89 20.41
N SER A 285 21.24 48.23 19.66
CA SER A 285 19.99 48.75 20.20
C SER A 285 18.87 47.71 20.13
N GLU A 286 18.41 47.23 21.29
CA GLU A 286 17.28 46.30 21.38
C GLU A 286 16.02 46.87 20.72
N THR A 287 15.75 48.16 20.90
CA THR A 287 14.67 48.89 20.23
C THR A 287 14.82 48.84 18.71
N ALA A 288 16.05 49.01 18.17
CA ALA A 288 16.28 48.92 16.73
C ALA A 288 16.12 47.48 16.21
N ARG A 289 16.64 46.47 16.92
CA ARG A 289 16.43 45.06 16.56
C ARG A 289 14.94 44.69 16.53
N SER A 290 14.17 45.13 17.52
CA SER A 290 12.71 44.89 17.59
C SER A 290 11.94 45.67 16.52
N ASN A 291 12.31 46.93 16.25
CA ASN A 291 11.73 47.74 15.16
C ASN A 291 11.94 47.05 13.80
N LEU A 292 13.15 46.53 13.55
CA LEU A 292 13.47 45.86 12.29
C LEU A 292 12.66 44.57 12.16
N ALA A 293 12.66 43.71 13.19
CA ALA A 293 11.91 42.46 13.18
C ALA A 293 10.42 42.67 12.85
N LYS A 294 9.78 43.67 13.49
CA LYS A 294 8.39 44.05 13.22
C LYS A 294 8.15 44.55 11.80
N GLN A 295 9.06 45.38 11.27
CA GLN A 295 8.94 45.92 9.91
C GLN A 295 9.19 44.86 8.84
N VAL A 296 10.09 43.91 9.11
CA VAL A 296 10.37 42.73 8.28
C VAL A 296 9.16 41.81 8.23
N ALA A 297 8.66 41.36 9.38
CA ALA A 297 7.50 40.48 9.48
C ALA A 297 6.25 41.11 8.83
N ALA A 298 6.03 42.41 9.00
CA ALA A 298 4.99 43.16 8.30
C ALA A 298 5.21 43.19 6.78
N ALA A 299 6.42 43.50 6.30
CA ALA A 299 6.72 43.58 4.85
C ALA A 299 6.59 42.24 4.11
N ILE A 300 6.68 41.12 4.84
CA ILE A 300 6.49 39.75 4.35
C ILE A 300 5.00 39.43 4.25
N ARG A 301 4.27 39.58 5.38
CA ARG A 301 2.81 39.42 5.44
C ARG A 301 2.08 40.30 4.42
N ASP A 302 2.44 41.58 4.32
CA ASP A 302 1.76 42.55 3.46
C ASP A 302 1.99 42.30 1.95
N ARG A 303 2.81 41.30 1.60
CA ARG A 303 3.06 40.81 0.24
C ARG A 303 2.74 39.33 0.04
N GLY A 304 2.32 38.63 1.10
CA GLY A 304 2.11 37.17 1.08
C GLY A 304 3.39 36.35 0.90
N ALA A 305 4.56 36.94 1.18
CA ALA A 305 5.85 36.27 1.00
C ALA A 305 6.08 35.17 2.06
N ASP A 306 6.91 34.18 1.75
CA ASP A 306 7.11 32.95 2.53
C ASP A 306 8.22 33.05 3.59
N GLY A 307 8.91 34.19 3.70
CA GLY A 307 9.97 34.35 4.70
C GLY A 307 10.97 35.47 4.41
N VAL A 308 12.15 35.35 5.01
CA VAL A 308 13.21 36.35 5.00
C VAL A 308 14.60 35.73 4.88
N ASN A 309 15.49 36.48 4.23
CA ASN A 309 16.93 36.28 4.33
C ASN A 309 17.60 37.50 4.95
N LEU A 310 18.51 37.31 5.90
CA LEU A 310 19.23 38.38 6.60
C LEU A 310 20.68 38.48 6.08
N ASP A 311 20.93 39.54 5.31
CA ASP A 311 22.20 39.83 4.66
C ASP A 311 22.99 40.87 5.48
N PHE A 312 23.95 40.41 6.27
CA PHE A 312 24.73 41.25 7.19
C PHE A 312 26.24 41.02 6.99
N GLU A 313 26.78 41.51 5.88
CA GLU A 313 28.19 41.35 5.51
C GLU A 313 29.15 42.46 5.97
N PRO A 314 30.29 42.11 6.60
CA PRO A 314 30.36 41.09 7.65
C PRO A 314 29.52 41.54 8.87
N ILE A 315 29.36 40.68 9.87
CA ILE A 315 28.93 41.16 11.19
C ILE A 315 30.06 42.02 11.78
N VAL A 316 29.74 43.23 12.23
CA VAL A 316 30.69 44.12 12.89
C VAL A 316 31.24 43.49 14.18
N SER A 317 32.55 43.53 14.33
CA SER A 317 33.25 42.82 15.42
C SER A 317 32.71 43.21 16.80
N GLY A 318 32.41 42.21 17.63
CA GLY A 318 31.79 42.35 18.94
C GLY A 318 30.28 42.11 18.98
N TYR A 319 29.55 42.17 17.86
CA TYR A 319 28.07 42.19 17.84
C TYR A 319 27.42 40.83 17.48
N ALA A 320 28.08 39.72 17.83
CA ALA A 320 27.64 38.37 17.44
C ALA A 320 26.44 37.87 18.27
N GLU A 321 26.35 38.26 19.54
CA GLU A 321 25.20 37.96 20.40
C GLU A 321 23.99 38.83 20.01
N GLU A 322 24.22 40.09 19.65
CA GLU A 322 23.22 41.04 19.15
C GLU A 322 22.64 40.62 17.80
N PHE A 323 23.46 40.11 16.88
CA PHE A 323 22.97 39.51 15.64
C PHE A 323 22.13 38.25 15.91
N THR A 324 22.58 37.38 16.82
CA THR A 324 21.78 36.23 17.28
C THR A 324 20.44 36.67 17.89
N ALA A 325 20.43 37.76 18.65
CA ALA A 325 19.20 38.35 19.21
C ALA A 325 18.29 38.92 18.12
N LEU A 326 18.84 39.56 17.07
CA LEU A 326 18.07 40.02 15.91
C LEU A 326 17.41 38.82 15.19
N VAL A 327 18.16 37.77 14.86
CA VAL A 327 17.64 36.54 14.22
C VAL A 327 16.46 35.97 15.03
N ARG A 328 16.60 35.87 16.36
CA ARG A 328 15.53 35.37 17.24
C ARG A 328 14.32 36.32 17.34
N SER A 329 14.53 37.64 17.33
CA SER A 329 13.43 38.60 17.23
C SER A 329 12.67 38.47 15.91
N VAL A 330 13.38 38.28 14.79
CA VAL A 330 12.75 38.07 13.47
C VAL A 330 11.95 36.77 13.45
N ARG A 331 12.49 35.66 13.96
CA ARG A 331 11.77 34.38 14.13
C ARG A 331 10.47 34.57 14.92
N ALA A 332 10.55 35.22 16.08
CA ALA A 332 9.40 35.42 16.96
C ALA A 332 8.29 36.31 16.35
N GLU A 333 8.64 37.38 15.64
CA GLU A 333 7.65 38.24 14.95
C GLU A 333 7.04 37.54 13.73
N LEU A 334 7.74 36.60 13.09
CA LEU A 334 7.19 35.73 12.04
C LEU A 334 6.24 34.67 12.61
N ASP A 335 6.65 33.95 13.66
CA ASP A 335 5.80 32.93 14.32
C ASP A 335 4.53 33.52 14.93
N ALA A 336 4.58 34.80 15.35
CA ALA A 336 3.41 35.55 15.82
C ALA A 336 2.40 35.92 14.71
N ILE A 337 2.77 35.76 13.44
CA ILE A 337 1.87 35.86 12.29
C ILE A 337 1.37 34.46 11.93
N ALA A 338 2.29 33.53 11.69
CA ALA A 338 2.02 32.11 11.48
C ALA A 338 3.32 31.29 11.65
N PRO A 339 3.26 30.06 12.18
CA PRO A 339 4.41 29.15 12.11
C PRO A 339 4.71 28.81 10.63
N GLY A 340 5.98 28.64 10.30
CA GLY A 340 6.39 28.08 9.00
C GLY A 340 7.27 28.98 8.13
N TYR A 341 7.13 30.30 8.22
CA TYR A 341 7.94 31.26 7.44
C TYR A 341 9.44 30.91 7.47
N GLN A 342 10.09 30.86 6.31
CA GLN A 342 11.53 30.55 6.21
C GLN A 342 12.38 31.71 6.75
N LEU A 343 13.38 31.40 7.58
CA LEU A 343 14.37 32.35 8.08
C LEU A 343 15.77 31.85 7.75
N THR A 344 16.46 32.59 6.88
CA THR A 344 17.85 32.33 6.46
C THR A 344 18.74 33.54 6.74
N PHE A 345 20.07 33.34 6.75
CA PHE A 345 21.02 34.45 6.80
C PHE A 345 22.29 34.14 5.99
N ASP A 346 22.89 35.20 5.45
CA ASP A 346 24.07 35.10 4.60
C ASP A 346 25.36 35.15 5.40
N THR A 347 26.34 34.40 4.92
CA THR A 347 27.71 34.36 5.44
C THR A 347 28.70 34.34 4.29
N THR A 348 29.82 35.04 4.45
CA THR A 348 30.95 34.96 3.51
C THR A 348 31.51 33.54 3.44
N GLY A 349 32.18 33.18 2.33
CA GLY A 349 32.86 31.88 2.19
C GLY A 349 33.85 31.56 3.34
N TYR A 350 34.33 32.58 4.05
CA TYR A 350 35.07 32.44 5.31
C TYR A 350 34.14 32.67 6.52
N ILE A 351 34.16 31.78 7.51
CA ILE A 351 33.25 31.83 8.69
C ILE A 351 33.42 33.11 9.54
N GLY A 352 34.61 33.74 9.53
CA GLY A 352 34.87 35.00 10.22
C GLY A 352 34.40 34.99 11.69
N ASN A 353 33.49 35.90 12.02
CA ASN A 353 32.85 36.04 13.33
C ASN A 353 31.35 35.68 13.34
N TYR A 354 30.86 34.92 12.35
CA TYR A 354 29.45 34.55 12.28
C TYR A 354 29.06 33.53 13.40
N PRO A 355 27.97 33.77 14.14
CA PRO A 355 27.56 32.96 15.30
C PRO A 355 26.75 31.72 14.91
N LEU A 356 27.30 30.88 14.03
CA LEU A 356 26.59 29.80 13.31
C LEU A 356 25.68 28.95 14.20
N GLU A 357 26.21 28.40 15.30
CA GLU A 357 25.51 27.48 16.20
C GLU A 357 24.42 28.20 17.03
N ALA A 358 24.69 29.43 17.47
CA ALA A 358 23.77 30.20 18.31
C ALA A 358 22.61 30.80 17.51
N ALA A 359 22.87 31.20 16.26
CA ALA A 359 21.88 31.72 15.32
C ALA A 359 21.04 30.61 14.67
N THR A 360 21.54 29.38 14.55
CA THR A 360 20.77 28.22 14.02
C THR A 360 20.25 27.25 15.11
N ALA A 361 20.42 27.59 16.39
CA ALA A 361 19.77 26.89 17.50
C ALA A 361 18.23 26.91 17.37
N PRO A 362 17.48 26.04 18.07
CA PRO A 362 16.02 26.10 18.10
C PRO A 362 15.49 27.49 18.47
N GLY A 363 14.52 28.01 17.70
CA GLY A 363 14.06 29.39 17.79
C GLY A 363 14.95 30.43 17.07
N GLY A 364 15.94 29.99 16.29
CA GLY A 364 16.74 30.81 15.39
C GLY A 364 16.40 30.57 13.91
N ALA A 365 17.42 30.64 13.05
CA ALA A 365 17.31 30.42 11.61
C ALA A 365 17.27 28.93 11.21
N ASP A 366 16.59 28.68 10.09
CA ASP A 366 16.41 27.36 9.49
C ASP A 366 17.67 26.89 8.76
N ALA A 367 18.36 27.82 8.08
CA ALA A 367 19.61 27.57 7.37
C ALA A 367 20.53 28.79 7.27
N ILE A 368 21.79 28.52 6.95
CA ILE A 368 22.84 29.46 6.59
C ILE A 368 23.05 29.38 5.08
N PHE A 369 23.04 30.52 4.40
CA PHE A 369 23.55 30.64 3.04
C PHE A 369 25.05 30.95 3.11
N ILE A 370 25.87 30.08 2.52
CA ILE A 370 27.31 30.29 2.41
C ILE A 370 27.60 30.86 1.02
N MET A 371 28.15 32.06 0.95
CA MET A 371 28.59 32.67 -0.31
C MET A 371 29.86 31.97 -0.80
N GLY A 372 29.69 30.93 -1.60
CA GLY A 372 30.75 30.17 -2.26
C GLY A 372 31.34 30.88 -3.49
N TYR A 373 31.64 32.18 -3.36
CA TYR A 373 32.16 33.02 -4.43
C TYR A 373 32.98 34.21 -3.91
N ASP A 374 33.59 34.96 -4.84
CA ASP A 374 34.53 36.07 -4.60
C ASP A 374 35.75 35.74 -3.69
N TYR A 375 36.20 34.47 -3.69
CA TYR A 375 37.48 34.04 -3.08
C TYR A 375 38.67 34.79 -3.71
N ARG A 376 38.55 35.23 -4.97
CA ARG A 376 39.50 36.10 -5.67
C ARG A 376 38.81 37.40 -6.10
N GLY A 377 39.04 38.48 -5.34
CA GLY A 377 38.54 39.82 -5.64
C GLY A 377 39.30 40.55 -6.76
N SER A 378 38.87 41.77 -7.07
CA SER A 378 39.50 42.66 -8.06
C SER A 378 40.99 42.99 -7.78
N SER A 379 41.41 42.87 -6.53
CA SER A 379 42.76 43.12 -6.01
C SER A 379 43.63 41.87 -5.83
N ALA A 380 43.16 40.67 -6.23
CA ALA A 380 43.98 39.45 -6.21
C ALA A 380 45.27 39.63 -7.02
N SER A 381 46.40 39.08 -6.58
CA SER A 381 47.70 39.26 -7.25
C SER A 381 47.80 38.54 -8.59
N THR A 382 47.06 37.45 -8.75
CA THR A 382 46.89 36.70 -10.01
C THR A 382 45.40 36.54 -10.31
N ALA A 383 45.07 36.42 -11.60
CA ALA A 383 43.77 35.89 -12.01
C ALA A 383 43.58 34.45 -11.50
N GLY A 384 42.34 33.94 -11.54
CA GLY A 384 41.97 32.59 -11.10
C GLY A 384 40.46 32.49 -10.83
N SER A 385 39.97 31.34 -10.39
CA SER A 385 38.55 31.15 -10.06
C SER A 385 38.12 32.04 -8.90
N ILE A 386 36.92 32.63 -9.01
CA ILE A 386 36.26 33.31 -7.88
C ILE A 386 35.60 32.32 -6.92
N SER A 387 35.51 31.04 -7.28
CA SER A 387 34.73 29.98 -6.64
C SER A 387 35.47 28.64 -6.69
N PRO A 388 36.79 28.55 -6.42
CA PRO A 388 37.59 27.35 -6.67
C PRO A 388 37.02 26.14 -5.91
N LEU A 389 36.86 24.99 -6.58
CA LEU A 389 36.32 23.79 -5.94
C LEU A 389 37.36 23.10 -5.05
N SER A 390 38.62 23.17 -5.48
CA SER A 390 39.81 22.60 -4.86
C SER A 390 41.01 23.49 -5.20
N GLY A 391 42.02 23.61 -4.34
CA GLY A 391 43.19 24.42 -4.68
C GLY A 391 44.41 24.32 -3.76
N PRO A 392 45.50 25.04 -4.11
CA PRO A 392 46.62 25.30 -3.21
C PRO A 392 46.37 26.48 -2.25
N VAL A 393 45.18 27.08 -2.33
CA VAL A 393 44.66 28.19 -1.53
C VAL A 393 43.23 27.81 -1.12
N TYR A 394 42.79 28.26 0.06
CA TYR A 394 41.48 27.99 0.66
C TYR A 394 40.32 28.09 -0.35
N ASP A 395 39.48 27.05 -0.39
CA ASP A 395 38.56 26.75 -1.47
C ASP A 395 37.14 26.33 -0.96
N LEU A 396 36.23 26.00 -1.87
CA LEU A 396 34.87 25.55 -1.53
C LEU A 396 34.85 24.25 -0.71
N THR A 397 35.78 23.33 -0.93
CA THR A 397 35.87 22.08 -0.18
C THR A 397 36.31 22.35 1.26
N ASP A 398 37.33 23.19 1.46
CA ASP A 398 37.76 23.68 2.78
C ASP A 398 36.61 24.40 3.51
N THR A 399 35.90 25.30 2.82
CA THR A 399 34.73 26.01 3.35
C THR A 399 33.64 25.05 3.82
N VAL A 400 33.18 24.14 2.95
CA VAL A 400 32.12 23.19 3.30
C VAL A 400 32.53 22.30 4.47
N ASN A 401 33.80 21.86 4.52
CA ASN A 401 34.33 21.12 5.67
C ASN A 401 34.31 21.96 6.96
N ALA A 402 34.72 23.23 6.90
CA ALA A 402 34.80 24.12 8.06
C ALA A 402 33.43 24.47 8.63
N TYR A 403 32.41 24.70 7.78
CA TYR A 403 31.04 24.95 8.21
C TYR A 403 30.38 23.66 8.76
N ALA A 404 30.51 22.53 8.05
CA ALA A 404 29.93 21.25 8.48
C ALA A 404 30.56 20.67 9.76
N ALA A 405 31.76 21.13 10.15
CA ALA A 405 32.38 20.82 11.44
C ALA A 405 31.75 21.57 12.63
N ARG A 406 30.91 22.59 12.39
CA ARG A 406 30.28 23.44 13.42
C ARG A 406 28.76 23.29 13.49
N VAL A 407 28.10 23.12 12.35
CA VAL A 407 26.64 22.99 12.23
C VAL A 407 26.26 21.83 11.31
N SER A 408 25.05 21.29 11.48
CA SER A 408 24.56 20.18 10.65
C SER A 408 24.60 20.55 9.15
N PRO A 409 25.07 19.65 8.26
CA PRO A 409 24.93 19.78 6.81
C PRO A 409 23.52 20.16 6.35
N SER A 410 22.48 19.62 7.01
CA SER A 410 21.06 19.94 6.77
C SER A 410 20.65 21.39 7.08
N LYS A 411 21.57 22.25 7.54
CA LYS A 411 21.39 23.69 7.72
C LYS A 411 22.27 24.55 6.82
N LEU A 412 22.98 23.96 5.85
CA LEU A 412 23.91 24.66 4.98
C LEU A 412 23.43 24.69 3.53
N ILE A 413 23.32 25.89 2.95
CA ILE A 413 23.05 26.11 1.52
C ILE A 413 24.33 26.67 0.88
N LEU A 414 24.89 25.99 -0.12
CA LEU A 414 26.13 26.41 -0.77
C LEU A 414 25.83 27.30 -1.99
N GLY A 415 26.00 28.61 -1.83
CA GLY A 415 25.90 29.58 -2.91
C GLY A 415 26.98 29.42 -3.96
N VAL A 416 26.61 29.44 -5.24
CA VAL A 416 27.51 29.41 -6.40
C VAL A 416 27.25 30.62 -7.32
N PRO A 417 28.28 31.11 -8.03
CA PRO A 417 28.13 32.29 -8.87
C PRO A 417 27.63 31.93 -10.27
N TYR A 418 26.59 32.63 -10.75
CA TYR A 418 26.24 32.74 -12.18
C TYR A 418 26.97 33.96 -12.80
N TYR A 419 28.18 34.24 -12.33
CA TYR A 419 29.05 35.30 -12.83
C TYR A 419 30.52 34.88 -12.77
N GLY A 420 31.35 35.65 -13.44
CA GLY A 420 32.79 35.55 -13.41
C GLY A 420 33.44 36.91 -13.16
N ARG A 421 34.77 36.92 -13.09
CA ARG A 421 35.58 38.13 -12.95
C ARG A 421 36.65 38.15 -14.03
N ALA A 422 36.73 39.28 -14.74
CA ALA A 422 37.78 39.57 -15.70
C ALA A 422 38.81 40.51 -15.07
N TRP A 423 40.08 40.14 -15.08
CA TRP A 423 41.21 41.01 -14.70
C TRP A 423 41.94 41.46 -15.95
N SER A 424 42.63 42.61 -15.90
CA SER A 424 43.71 42.88 -16.87
C SER A 424 44.96 42.13 -16.44
N THR A 425 45.58 41.41 -17.36
CA THR A 425 46.74 40.55 -17.10
C THR A 425 47.94 40.90 -17.97
N ASP A 426 49.13 40.52 -17.53
CA ASP A 426 50.38 40.69 -18.29
C ASP A 426 50.54 39.69 -19.45
N SER A 427 49.82 38.58 -19.37
CA SER A 427 49.86 37.44 -20.28
C SER A 427 48.50 36.72 -20.31
N ASP A 428 48.37 35.70 -21.18
CA ASP A 428 47.24 34.76 -21.21
C ASP A 428 47.62 33.37 -20.64
N ALA A 429 48.64 33.31 -19.78
CA ALA A 429 49.10 32.08 -19.15
C ALA A 429 48.35 31.83 -17.84
N LEU A 430 47.87 30.59 -17.63
CA LEU A 430 47.09 30.18 -16.46
C LEU A 430 47.61 30.82 -15.15
N HIS A 431 46.72 31.56 -14.46
CA HIS A 431 47.03 32.40 -13.29
C HIS A 431 48.00 33.57 -13.56
N ALA A 432 47.82 34.28 -14.68
CA ALA A 432 48.62 35.45 -15.05
C ALA A 432 48.55 36.58 -13.99
N ASN A 433 49.57 37.43 -13.94
CA ASN A 433 49.66 38.50 -12.93
C ASN A 433 48.60 39.58 -13.21
N ASN A 434 47.87 39.97 -12.17
CA ASN A 434 46.86 41.01 -12.25
C ASN A 434 47.53 42.40 -12.34
N ILE A 435 47.36 43.07 -13.49
CA ILE A 435 47.79 44.44 -13.75
C ILE A 435 46.61 45.43 -13.85
N SER A 436 45.43 45.04 -13.35
CA SER A 436 44.22 45.88 -13.37
C SER A 436 44.43 47.25 -12.71
N GLY A 437 43.95 48.30 -13.37
CA GLY A 437 44.04 49.67 -12.87
C GLY A 437 43.84 50.70 -13.98
N THR A 438 44.05 51.99 -13.68
CA THR A 438 43.75 53.10 -14.61
C THR A 438 44.42 52.98 -15.98
N LYS A 439 45.63 52.41 -16.06
CA LYS A 439 46.36 52.28 -17.34
C LYS A 439 45.84 51.14 -18.23
N TYR A 440 45.58 49.96 -17.66
CA TYR A 440 45.24 48.73 -18.40
C TYR A 440 43.75 48.39 -18.32
N GLY A 441 42.95 49.30 -17.75
CA GLY A 441 41.56 49.09 -17.36
C GLY A 441 41.43 48.33 -16.04
N THR A 442 40.32 48.55 -15.34
CA THR A 442 40.02 47.87 -14.07
C THR A 442 39.60 46.42 -14.28
N SER A 443 39.67 45.62 -13.22
CA SER A 443 38.95 44.35 -13.14
C SER A 443 37.44 44.62 -13.14
N VAL A 444 36.67 43.75 -13.77
CA VAL A 444 35.20 43.85 -13.88
C VAL A 444 34.54 42.51 -13.60
N THR A 445 33.34 42.54 -13.06
CA THR A 445 32.43 41.40 -13.02
C THR A 445 31.80 41.20 -14.40
N ALA A 446 31.56 39.95 -14.81
CA ALA A 446 30.82 39.60 -16.02
C ALA A 446 29.77 38.52 -15.69
N ILE A 447 28.51 38.74 -16.05
CA ILE A 447 27.44 37.75 -15.86
C ILE A 447 27.64 36.51 -16.75
N TYR A 448 27.03 35.37 -16.42
CA TYR A 448 27.22 34.12 -17.16
C TYR A 448 26.97 34.27 -18.67
N GLU A 449 25.89 34.96 -19.08
CA GLU A 449 25.59 35.19 -20.50
C GLU A 449 26.77 35.85 -21.23
N THR A 450 27.33 36.92 -20.67
CA THR A 450 28.51 37.62 -21.21
C THR A 450 29.78 36.76 -21.18
N ALA A 451 29.96 35.96 -20.13
CA ALA A 451 31.13 35.10 -19.98
C ALA A 451 31.12 33.91 -20.97
N ALA A 452 29.95 33.30 -21.18
CA ALA A 452 29.73 32.24 -22.15
C ALA A 452 29.95 32.75 -23.59
N ASP A 453 29.48 33.95 -23.93
CA ASP A 453 29.71 34.57 -25.24
C ASP A 453 31.20 34.86 -25.49
N LEU A 454 31.90 35.44 -24.50
CA LEU A 454 33.36 35.67 -24.59
C LEU A 454 34.17 34.37 -24.65
N ALA A 455 33.72 33.29 -23.99
CA ALA A 455 34.34 31.99 -24.08
C ALA A 455 34.08 31.30 -25.44
N ALA A 456 32.90 31.50 -26.04
CA ALA A 456 32.60 31.06 -27.40
C ALA A 456 33.40 31.85 -28.45
N GLN A 457 33.59 33.15 -28.26
CA GLN A 457 34.33 34.03 -29.18
C GLN A 457 35.85 33.82 -29.13
N HIS A 458 36.42 33.62 -27.94
CA HIS A 458 37.89 33.60 -27.74
C HIS A 458 38.46 32.22 -27.34
N GLY A 459 37.60 31.23 -27.13
CA GLY A 459 37.97 29.85 -26.84
C GLY A 459 37.99 29.54 -25.34
N ARG A 460 37.04 28.69 -24.91
CA ARG A 460 36.97 28.15 -23.54
C ARG A 460 38.23 27.36 -23.18
N ARG A 461 38.93 27.82 -22.14
CA ARG A 461 40.01 27.14 -21.43
C ARG A 461 39.46 26.57 -20.11
N TYR A 462 40.24 25.77 -19.41
CA TYR A 462 39.83 25.13 -18.15
C TYR A 462 41.01 24.97 -17.20
N ASP A 463 40.82 25.28 -15.93
CA ASP A 463 41.76 24.94 -14.86
C ASP A 463 41.36 23.61 -14.22
N SER A 464 42.24 22.61 -14.28
CA SER A 464 42.03 21.27 -13.72
C SER A 464 42.42 21.12 -12.24
N VAL A 465 42.96 22.17 -11.62
CA VAL A 465 43.21 22.29 -10.18
C VAL A 465 42.02 22.99 -9.52
N GLU A 466 41.65 24.19 -9.99
CA GLU A 466 40.53 24.99 -9.44
C GLU A 466 39.14 24.54 -9.97
N GLN A 467 39.12 23.63 -10.95
CA GLN A 467 37.92 23.03 -11.56
C GLN A 467 36.95 24.08 -12.11
N ALA A 468 37.48 25.10 -12.80
CA ALA A 468 36.75 26.25 -13.31
C ALA A 468 37.10 26.55 -14.78
N PRO A 469 36.12 26.94 -15.63
CA PRO A 469 36.39 27.45 -16.97
C PRO A 469 36.95 28.88 -16.93
N TRP A 470 37.72 29.22 -17.96
CA TRP A 470 38.18 30.57 -18.20
C TRP A 470 38.32 30.87 -19.69
N THR A 471 38.47 32.14 -20.04
CA THR A 471 38.79 32.60 -21.40
C THR A 471 39.80 33.74 -21.33
N ALA A 472 40.61 33.90 -22.37
CA ALA A 472 41.64 34.93 -22.44
C ALA A 472 41.60 35.67 -23.78
N TYR A 473 41.53 37.00 -23.71
CA TYR A 473 41.37 37.87 -24.89
C TYR A 473 42.10 39.19 -24.70
N GLN A 474 42.38 39.91 -25.79
CA GLN A 474 42.99 41.25 -25.71
C GLN A 474 41.90 42.33 -25.72
N LYS A 475 42.07 43.36 -24.87
CA LYS A 475 41.17 44.52 -24.82
C LYS A 475 41.96 45.82 -24.73
N GLU A 476 41.65 46.74 -25.65
CA GLU A 476 42.14 48.12 -25.59
C GLU A 476 41.40 48.91 -24.50
N THR A 477 42.15 49.71 -23.74
CA THR A 477 41.62 50.69 -22.78
C THR A 477 42.21 52.06 -23.11
N CYS A 478 41.36 53.03 -23.45
CA CYS A 478 41.76 54.41 -23.71
C CYS A 478 41.51 55.31 -22.51
N THR A 479 42.53 56.08 -22.09
CA THR A 479 42.42 57.10 -21.04
C THR A 479 43.14 58.39 -21.43
N SER A 480 42.72 59.52 -20.86
CA SER A 480 43.37 60.82 -21.05
C SER A 480 44.80 60.89 -20.50
N MET A 481 45.17 60.00 -19.56
CA MET A 481 46.49 59.99 -18.93
C MET A 481 47.50 59.05 -19.62
N TYR A 482 47.03 57.94 -20.20
CA TYR A 482 47.91 56.89 -20.75
C TYR A 482 47.72 56.62 -22.25
N GLY A 483 46.80 57.32 -22.91
CA GLY A 483 46.39 57.00 -24.28
C GLY A 483 45.59 55.70 -24.34
N CYS A 484 45.59 55.06 -25.51
CA CYS A 484 45.02 53.73 -25.71
C CYS A 484 46.09 52.66 -25.49
N VAL A 485 45.78 51.70 -24.60
CA VAL A 485 46.69 50.61 -24.21
C VAL A 485 45.93 49.29 -24.29
N THR A 486 46.44 48.35 -25.07
CA THR A 486 45.92 46.97 -25.11
C THR A 486 46.63 46.11 -24.06
N ALA A 487 45.84 45.36 -23.30
CA ALA A 487 46.30 44.35 -22.35
C ALA A 487 45.52 43.05 -22.53
N TRP A 488 46.03 41.96 -21.97
CA TRP A 488 45.27 40.71 -21.85
C TRP A 488 44.15 40.86 -20.82
N ARG A 489 43.12 40.02 -21.00
CA ARG A 489 41.95 39.88 -20.13
C ARG A 489 41.72 38.41 -19.88
N GLU A 490 42.07 37.93 -18.68
CA GLU A 490 41.63 36.62 -18.20
C GLU A 490 40.30 36.77 -17.46
N LEU A 491 39.29 36.05 -17.94
CA LEU A 491 37.95 35.95 -17.36
C LEU A 491 37.73 34.52 -16.88
N TYR A 492 37.71 34.32 -15.56
CA TYR A 492 37.27 33.08 -14.93
C TYR A 492 35.79 33.20 -14.57
N TYR A 493 35.04 32.14 -14.81
CA TYR A 493 33.61 32.05 -14.59
C TYR A 493 33.23 30.63 -14.17
N ASP A 494 31.94 30.34 -14.00
CA ASP A 494 31.41 29.00 -13.80
C ASP A 494 30.44 28.63 -14.94
N ASP A 495 30.42 27.36 -15.35
CA ASP A 495 29.52 26.84 -16.38
C ASP A 495 28.82 25.55 -15.94
N ALA A 496 27.90 25.03 -16.75
CA ALA A 496 27.14 23.82 -16.44
C ALA A 496 28.00 22.60 -16.05
N ALA A 497 29.26 22.50 -16.51
CA ALA A 497 30.15 21.41 -16.11
C ALA A 497 30.82 21.68 -14.76
N SER A 498 31.31 22.90 -14.51
CA SER A 498 31.95 23.24 -13.23
C SER A 498 30.93 23.41 -12.08
N LEU A 499 29.71 23.85 -12.39
CA LEU A 499 28.57 23.90 -11.46
C LEU A 499 28.10 22.50 -11.07
N LYS A 500 28.01 21.54 -12.00
CA LYS A 500 27.69 20.14 -11.67
C LYS A 500 28.64 19.54 -10.62
N LEU A 501 29.93 19.87 -10.65
CA LEU A 501 30.90 19.43 -9.64
C LEU A 501 30.67 20.09 -8.27
N ARG A 502 30.18 21.33 -8.23
CA ARG A 502 29.80 22.05 -7.00
C ARG A 502 28.48 21.50 -6.43
N TYR A 503 27.55 21.09 -7.29
CA TYR A 503 26.33 20.36 -6.90
C TYR A 503 26.64 18.92 -6.44
N ASP A 504 27.66 18.26 -7.00
CA ASP A 504 28.17 16.99 -6.47
C ASP A 504 28.82 17.16 -5.08
N LEU A 505 29.43 18.32 -4.77
CA LEU A 505 29.86 18.65 -3.41
C LEU A 505 28.67 18.83 -2.45
N VAL A 506 27.59 19.51 -2.87
CA VAL A 506 26.32 19.61 -2.12
C VAL A 506 25.74 18.22 -1.81
N ASN A 507 25.63 17.35 -2.81
CA ASN A 507 25.08 16.00 -2.66
C ASN A 507 25.97 15.12 -1.77
N SER A 508 27.27 15.03 -2.07
CA SER A 508 28.23 14.15 -1.35
C SER A 508 28.51 14.56 0.09
N LYS A 509 28.26 15.83 0.46
CA LYS A 509 28.35 16.33 1.83
C LYS A 509 26.99 16.36 2.54
N ASN A 510 25.91 15.94 1.86
CA ASN A 510 24.53 15.99 2.33
C ASN A 510 24.12 17.38 2.85
N LEU A 511 24.50 18.44 2.13
CA LEU A 511 24.10 19.81 2.46
C LEU A 511 22.61 20.00 2.19
N ARG A 512 21.98 20.97 2.85
CA ARG A 512 20.55 21.32 2.66
C ARG A 512 20.24 21.68 1.20
N GLY A 513 21.16 22.39 0.54
CA GLY A 513 20.90 22.93 -0.79
C GLY A 513 22.08 23.59 -1.49
N ALA A 514 21.83 24.03 -2.72
CA ALA A 514 22.65 24.95 -3.49
C ALA A 514 21.97 26.33 -3.55
N GLY A 515 22.77 27.37 -3.67
CA GLY A 515 22.32 28.75 -3.80
C GLY A 515 22.82 29.39 -5.08
N ILE A 516 22.11 30.39 -5.62
CA ILE A 516 22.48 31.04 -6.89
C ILE A 516 22.62 32.55 -6.68
N TRP A 517 23.79 33.10 -6.99
CA TRP A 517 23.99 34.53 -7.21
C TRP A 517 24.34 34.80 -8.67
N ALA A 518 23.43 35.26 -9.53
CA ALA A 518 22.04 35.60 -9.27
C ALA A 518 21.15 35.20 -10.46
N LEU A 519 19.85 35.01 -10.19
CA LEU A 519 18.86 34.67 -11.21
C LEU A 519 18.76 35.77 -12.26
N GLY A 520 18.84 35.40 -13.54
CA GLY A 520 18.83 36.34 -14.67
C GLY A 520 20.22 36.61 -15.27
N TYR A 521 21.30 36.35 -14.53
CA TYR A 521 22.67 36.47 -15.06
C TYR A 521 23.00 35.43 -16.16
N ASP A 522 22.19 34.37 -16.23
CA ASP A 522 22.14 33.35 -17.27
C ASP A 522 21.33 33.79 -18.52
N GLY A 523 20.56 34.87 -18.44
CA GLY A 523 19.80 35.44 -19.56
C GLY A 523 18.70 34.51 -20.04
N THR A 524 18.93 33.85 -21.19
CA THR A 524 18.00 32.86 -21.78
C THR A 524 18.61 31.46 -21.91
N ARG A 525 19.72 31.19 -21.21
CA ARG A 525 20.57 29.99 -21.38
C ARG A 525 20.13 28.82 -20.48
N PRO A 526 19.48 27.78 -21.01
CA PRO A 526 18.91 26.70 -20.19
C PRO A 526 19.96 25.77 -19.58
N GLU A 527 21.22 25.81 -20.02
CA GLU A 527 22.26 24.85 -19.60
C GLU A 527 22.55 24.87 -18.09
N LEU A 528 22.29 25.98 -17.38
CA LEU A 528 22.51 26.06 -15.94
C LEU A 528 21.33 25.48 -15.13
N TYR A 529 20.08 25.74 -15.54
CA TYR A 529 18.91 25.07 -14.97
C TYR A 529 18.93 23.56 -15.26
N ALA A 530 19.36 23.14 -16.45
CA ALA A 530 19.58 21.73 -16.77
C ALA A 530 20.68 21.07 -15.89
N ALA A 531 21.66 21.84 -15.39
CA ALA A 531 22.64 21.36 -14.43
C ALA A 531 22.07 21.15 -13.02
N LEU A 532 21.08 21.96 -12.62
CA LEU A 532 20.30 21.77 -11.39
C LEU A 532 19.36 20.56 -11.52
N ALA A 533 18.65 20.43 -12.64
CA ALA A 533 17.76 19.30 -12.93
C ALA A 533 18.49 17.94 -12.83
N ASP A 534 19.64 17.83 -13.49
CA ASP A 534 20.52 16.65 -13.50
C ASP A 534 21.00 16.21 -12.10
N LYS A 535 21.15 17.16 -11.16
CA LYS A 535 21.78 16.93 -9.86
C LYS A 535 20.81 16.88 -8.69
N PHE A 536 19.66 17.55 -8.80
CA PHE A 536 18.69 17.67 -7.72
C PHE A 536 17.27 17.24 -8.09
N LEU A 537 16.83 17.31 -9.35
CA LEU A 537 15.47 16.90 -9.73
C LEU A 537 15.38 15.45 -10.19
N HIS A 538 16.29 15.02 -11.08
CA HIS A 538 16.32 13.65 -11.57
C HIS A 538 17.08 12.75 -10.60
N ASP A 539 16.47 11.66 -10.15
CA ASP A 539 17.22 10.61 -9.46
C ASP A 539 17.81 9.59 -10.43
N SER A 540 19.12 9.37 -10.28
CA SER A 540 19.90 8.38 -11.02
C SER A 540 20.71 7.48 -10.07
N THR A 541 20.47 7.60 -8.76
CA THR A 541 21.13 6.80 -7.72
C THR A 541 20.35 5.51 -7.50
N PRO A 542 20.97 4.33 -7.59
CA PRO A 542 20.28 3.10 -7.22
C PRO A 542 20.11 2.96 -5.71
N PRO A 543 18.95 2.47 -5.21
CA PRO A 543 18.67 2.35 -3.78
C PRO A 543 19.64 1.41 -3.05
N LYS A 544 19.90 1.67 -1.76
CA LYS A 544 20.70 0.80 -0.87
C LYS A 544 19.78 -0.25 -0.24
N VAL A 545 20.02 -1.55 -0.48
CA VAL A 545 19.14 -2.65 -0.01
C VAL A 545 19.90 -3.80 0.66
N GLY A 546 19.30 -4.39 1.70
CA GLY A 546 19.83 -5.56 2.41
C GLY A 546 18.76 -6.48 3.01
N VAL A 547 19.17 -7.70 3.35
CA VAL A 547 18.38 -8.72 4.06
C VAL A 547 18.80 -8.71 5.53
N ILE A 548 17.86 -8.52 6.45
CA ILE A 548 18.14 -8.45 7.90
C ILE A 548 18.69 -9.80 8.39
N ALA A 549 19.69 -9.75 9.27
CA ALA A 549 20.35 -10.95 9.78
C ALA A 549 19.38 -11.87 10.54
N MET A 550 19.55 -13.18 10.36
CA MET A 550 18.67 -14.22 10.91
C MET A 550 19.45 -15.24 11.74
N ALA A 551 18.73 -16.08 12.50
CA ALA A 551 19.34 -17.19 13.23
C ALA A 551 19.98 -18.19 12.25
N ALA A 552 21.17 -18.71 12.57
CA ALA A 552 21.87 -19.67 11.71
C ALA A 552 21.18 -21.05 11.61
N VAL A 553 20.26 -21.34 12.53
CA VAL A 553 19.43 -22.56 12.55
C VAL A 553 18.00 -22.17 12.92
N GLN A 554 17.04 -22.58 12.08
CA GLN A 554 15.61 -22.54 12.32
C GLN A 554 15.14 -23.87 12.89
N ARG A 555 14.11 -23.82 13.74
CA ARG A 555 13.46 -25.00 14.35
C ARG A 555 12.05 -25.27 13.80
N ASP A 556 11.77 -24.62 12.68
CA ASP A 556 10.47 -24.58 12.02
C ASP A 556 10.72 -24.59 10.51
N GLN A 557 9.89 -25.31 9.77
CA GLN A 557 9.90 -25.28 8.31
C GLN A 557 9.51 -23.91 7.76
N GLY A 558 8.62 -23.19 8.46
CA GLY A 558 8.29 -21.80 8.14
C GLY A 558 9.07 -20.81 9.01
N PHE A 559 9.82 -19.91 8.40
CA PHE A 559 10.56 -18.87 9.13
C PHE A 559 10.52 -17.52 8.40
N GLU A 560 10.53 -16.42 9.16
CA GLU A 560 10.50 -15.07 8.57
C GLU A 560 11.85 -14.69 7.95
N VAL A 561 11.81 -14.24 6.70
CA VAL A 561 12.90 -13.55 6.02
C VAL A 561 12.50 -12.08 5.92
N ARG A 562 13.37 -11.17 6.36
CA ARG A 562 13.11 -9.72 6.37
C ARG A 562 14.16 -8.98 5.56
N TRP A 563 13.77 -7.93 4.86
CA TRP A 563 14.64 -7.08 4.05
C TRP A 563 14.18 -5.63 4.10
N THR A 564 15.03 -4.72 3.66
CA THR A 564 14.80 -3.28 3.82
C THR A 564 15.65 -2.50 2.81
N GLY A 565 15.20 -1.29 2.47
CA GLY A 565 15.85 -0.38 1.55
C GLY A 565 15.84 1.05 2.05
N LEU A 566 16.89 1.79 1.69
CA LEU A 566 17.01 3.24 1.86
C LEU A 566 17.40 3.85 0.52
N ASP A 567 16.80 4.99 0.20
CA ASP A 567 17.09 5.76 -1.00
C ASP A 567 16.95 7.26 -0.69
N GLU A 568 17.36 8.14 -1.61
CA GLU A 568 16.99 9.56 -1.51
C GLU A 568 15.54 9.82 -1.96
N SER A 569 15.01 8.97 -2.84
CA SER A 569 13.60 8.95 -3.23
C SER A 569 12.83 7.85 -2.51
N SER A 570 11.63 7.48 -2.98
CA SER A 570 10.79 6.48 -2.31
C SER A 570 11.07 5.07 -2.83
N MET A 571 11.11 4.08 -1.92
CA MET A 571 11.22 2.67 -2.32
C MET A 571 9.92 2.19 -2.98
N ALA A 572 9.98 1.81 -4.26
CA ALA A 572 8.80 1.33 -5.00
C ALA A 572 8.60 -0.19 -4.88
N SER A 573 9.68 -0.98 -4.92
CA SER A 573 9.59 -2.45 -4.79
C SER A 573 10.94 -3.13 -4.49
N PHE A 574 10.89 -4.40 -4.13
CA PHE A 574 12.02 -5.29 -3.90
C PHE A 574 11.92 -6.56 -4.75
N ASP A 575 13.08 -7.08 -5.15
CA ASP A 575 13.22 -8.47 -5.61
C ASP A 575 14.06 -9.24 -4.58
N VAL A 576 13.61 -10.44 -4.21
CA VAL A 576 14.25 -11.31 -3.21
C VAL A 576 14.51 -12.68 -3.81
N GLN A 577 15.78 -13.10 -3.76
CA GLN A 577 16.26 -14.40 -4.22
C GLN A 577 16.73 -15.26 -3.07
N VAL A 578 16.55 -16.58 -3.24
CA VAL A 578 17.04 -17.62 -2.34
C VAL A 578 17.98 -18.57 -3.09
N ALA A 579 19.03 -19.03 -2.42
CA ALA A 579 19.87 -20.14 -2.85
C ALA A 579 19.76 -21.27 -1.82
N LYS A 580 19.49 -22.49 -2.29
CA LYS A 580 19.38 -23.69 -1.46
C LYS A 580 20.69 -24.49 -1.50
N ASP A 581 21.17 -24.96 -0.35
CA ASP A 581 22.35 -25.81 -0.15
C ASP A 581 23.63 -25.30 -0.86
N GLY A 582 23.83 -23.97 -0.89
CA GLY A 582 24.95 -23.34 -1.59
C GLY A 582 24.81 -23.20 -3.11
N GLY A 583 23.72 -23.72 -3.69
CA GLY A 583 23.46 -23.74 -5.13
C GLY A 583 23.16 -22.38 -5.76
N SER A 584 22.62 -22.41 -6.99
CA SER A 584 22.25 -21.21 -7.74
C SER A 584 21.15 -20.40 -7.06
N TRP A 585 21.21 -19.08 -7.24
CA TRP A 585 20.15 -18.16 -6.86
C TRP A 585 18.88 -18.38 -7.69
N THR A 586 17.73 -18.32 -7.03
CA THR A 586 16.39 -18.51 -7.60
C THR A 586 15.44 -17.43 -7.08
N ASP A 587 14.52 -16.95 -7.93
CA ASP A 587 13.54 -15.93 -7.56
C ASP A 587 12.48 -16.48 -6.60
N TRP A 588 12.24 -15.79 -5.49
CA TRP A 588 11.25 -16.18 -4.49
C TRP A 588 10.13 -15.14 -4.30
N ARG A 589 10.49 -13.85 -4.37
CA ARG A 589 9.55 -12.72 -4.43
C ARG A 589 10.10 -11.72 -5.45
N LEU A 590 9.26 -11.21 -6.35
CA LEU A 590 9.63 -10.22 -7.37
C LEU A 590 8.64 -9.06 -7.33
N GLY A 591 9.13 -7.83 -7.51
CA GLY A 591 8.31 -6.61 -7.51
C GLY A 591 7.50 -6.39 -6.23
N THR A 592 7.93 -6.93 -5.08
CA THR A 592 7.14 -6.89 -3.83
C THR A 592 7.33 -5.57 -3.08
N THR A 593 6.24 -5.01 -2.56
CA THR A 593 6.27 -3.86 -1.63
C THR A 593 6.47 -4.28 -0.18
N ALA A 594 6.24 -5.56 0.16
CA ALA A 594 6.48 -6.08 1.50
C ALA A 594 7.97 -6.06 1.86
N THR A 595 8.26 -5.88 3.15
CA THR A 595 9.61 -5.92 3.74
C THR A 595 9.91 -7.21 4.51
N SER A 596 8.98 -8.16 4.53
CA SER A 596 9.22 -9.53 4.97
C SER A 596 8.24 -10.53 4.36
N ALA A 597 8.58 -11.82 4.46
CA ALA A 597 7.68 -12.93 4.17
C ALA A 597 8.15 -14.21 4.91
N ILE A 598 7.24 -15.15 5.14
CA ILE A 598 7.58 -16.50 5.62
C ILE A 598 8.14 -17.32 4.45
N TYR A 599 9.37 -17.80 4.58
CA TYR A 599 9.96 -18.80 3.69
C TYR A 599 9.67 -20.21 4.21
N LEU A 600 9.32 -21.12 3.30
CA LEU A 600 9.06 -22.53 3.61
C LEU A 600 10.30 -23.36 3.23
N GLY A 601 11.20 -23.51 4.20
CA GLY A 601 12.38 -24.37 4.11
C GLY A 601 12.03 -25.84 4.36
N ALA A 602 12.79 -26.71 3.70
CA ALA A 602 12.71 -28.15 3.91
C ALA A 602 13.72 -28.62 4.95
N ASP A 603 13.34 -29.61 5.74
CA ASP A 603 14.13 -30.20 6.82
C ASP A 603 15.55 -30.61 6.39
N GLY A 604 16.56 -30.29 7.18
CA GLY A 604 17.95 -30.70 6.95
C GLY A 604 18.69 -29.92 5.86
N HIS A 605 18.04 -28.94 5.23
CA HIS A 605 18.64 -28.12 4.18
C HIS A 605 19.08 -26.73 4.68
N SER A 606 20.03 -26.12 3.96
CA SER A 606 20.50 -24.76 4.22
C SER A 606 20.05 -23.78 3.13
N TYR A 607 19.91 -22.52 3.52
CA TYR A 607 19.31 -21.47 2.71
C TYR A 607 20.07 -20.16 2.89
N ALA A 608 20.43 -19.50 1.79
CA ALA A 608 20.99 -18.15 1.77
C ALA A 608 20.05 -17.20 1.01
N PHE A 609 19.92 -15.96 1.48
CA PHE A 609 19.00 -14.96 0.92
C PHE A 609 19.74 -13.72 0.43
N ARG A 610 19.19 -13.06 -0.59
CA ARG A 610 19.60 -11.72 -1.03
C ARG A 610 18.40 -10.92 -1.53
N ALA A 611 18.52 -9.60 -1.46
CA ALA A 611 17.54 -8.67 -2.00
C ALA A 611 18.20 -7.62 -2.90
N ARG A 612 17.41 -7.01 -3.77
CA ARG A 612 17.69 -5.74 -4.45
C ARG A 612 16.44 -4.87 -4.44
N GLY A 613 16.61 -3.56 -4.59
CA GLY A 613 15.51 -2.59 -4.60
C GLY A 613 15.27 -1.95 -5.96
N ARG A 614 14.08 -1.39 -6.14
CA ARG A 614 13.74 -0.38 -7.14
C ARG A 614 13.11 0.83 -6.44
N ASP A 615 13.55 2.02 -6.81
CA ASP A 615 13.01 3.30 -6.33
C ASP A 615 11.78 3.76 -7.16
N SER A 616 11.23 4.93 -6.83
CA SER A 616 10.12 5.54 -7.58
C SER A 616 10.49 6.07 -8.97
N HIS A 617 11.78 6.22 -9.26
CA HIS A 617 12.28 6.75 -10.54
C HIS A 617 12.71 5.65 -11.53
N GLY A 618 12.74 4.40 -11.09
CA GLY A 618 13.06 3.22 -11.88
C GLY A 618 14.51 2.73 -11.75
N ASN A 619 15.36 3.38 -10.95
CA ASN A 619 16.71 2.91 -10.65
C ASN A 619 16.64 1.59 -9.88
N VAL A 620 17.57 0.67 -10.13
CA VAL A 620 17.56 -0.69 -9.56
C VAL A 620 18.90 -0.97 -8.90
N SER A 621 18.88 -1.35 -7.63
CA SER A 621 20.11 -1.69 -6.91
C SER A 621 20.79 -2.90 -7.53
N ALA A 622 22.12 -2.94 -7.43
CA ALA A 622 22.85 -4.19 -7.62
C ALA A 622 22.37 -5.23 -6.59
N TRP A 623 22.54 -6.51 -6.92
CA TRP A 623 22.49 -7.58 -5.92
C TRP A 623 23.70 -7.41 -5.00
N GLY A 624 23.56 -6.74 -3.85
CA GLY A 624 24.66 -6.57 -2.92
C GLY A 624 25.26 -7.92 -2.51
N VAL A 625 24.39 -8.84 -2.08
CA VAL A 625 24.65 -10.26 -1.77
C VAL A 625 25.09 -11.11 -2.97
N ILE A 626 26.39 -11.35 -3.22
CA ILE A 626 26.81 -12.38 -4.19
C ILE A 626 26.83 -13.83 -3.65
N SER A 627 27.02 -14.02 -2.35
CA SER A 627 27.27 -15.33 -1.72
C SER A 627 26.00 -16.14 -1.43
N SER A 628 25.92 -17.32 -2.07
CA SER A 628 25.00 -18.41 -1.71
C SER A 628 25.55 -19.33 -0.60
N SER A 629 26.79 -19.13 -0.15
CA SER A 629 27.43 -20.02 0.83
C SER A 629 26.69 -20.03 2.15
N THR A 630 26.71 -21.16 2.84
CA THR A 630 26.19 -21.31 4.21
C THR A 630 27.29 -21.74 5.20
N ALA A 631 28.54 -21.83 4.74
CA ALA A 631 29.71 -22.22 5.55
C ALA A 631 30.59 -21.01 5.91
N ALA A 632 31.26 -21.07 7.08
CA ALA A 632 32.19 -20.04 7.52
C ALA A 632 33.51 -20.13 6.74
N THR A 633 33.69 -19.26 5.74
CA THR A 633 34.89 -19.18 4.90
C THR A 633 35.40 -17.75 4.76
N LEU A 634 36.72 -17.57 4.69
CA LEU A 634 37.37 -16.30 4.35
C LEU A 634 37.96 -16.39 2.95
N ALA A 635 37.09 -16.35 1.94
CA ALA A 635 37.39 -16.42 0.51
C ALA A 635 36.36 -15.58 -0.25
N ALA A 636 36.47 -15.39 -1.57
CA ALA A 636 35.42 -14.71 -2.34
C ALA A 636 34.05 -15.42 -2.16
N GLY A 637 33.01 -14.67 -1.80
CA GLY A 637 31.74 -15.23 -1.34
C GLY A 637 31.73 -15.68 0.13
N GLY A 638 32.74 -15.30 0.92
CA GLY A 638 32.85 -15.60 2.34
C GLY A 638 32.52 -14.38 3.22
N PHE A 639 32.60 -14.58 4.53
CA PHE A 639 32.42 -13.52 5.53
C PHE A 639 33.55 -13.58 6.56
N GLY A 640 34.04 -12.41 6.95
CA GLY A 640 35.04 -12.24 7.98
C GLY A 640 34.50 -11.46 9.19
N SER A 641 35.08 -11.67 10.37
CA SER A 641 34.86 -10.83 11.54
C SER A 641 36.19 -10.26 12.05
N VAL A 642 36.26 -8.94 12.15
CA VAL A 642 37.41 -8.16 12.62
C VAL A 642 37.66 -8.44 14.10
N GLN A 643 38.92 -8.66 14.46
CA GLN A 643 39.36 -9.05 15.81
C GLN A 643 40.11 -7.95 16.57
N VAL A 644 40.40 -6.82 15.93
CA VAL A 644 41.20 -5.71 16.50
C VAL A 644 40.57 -4.36 16.22
N ASP A 645 40.76 -3.41 17.15
CA ASP A 645 40.33 -2.03 16.96
C ASP A 645 41.27 -1.24 16.05
N GLY A 646 40.73 -0.28 15.32
CA GLY A 646 41.53 0.66 14.52
C GLY A 646 42.03 0.12 13.16
N LEU A 647 41.61 -1.06 12.72
CA LEU A 647 42.02 -1.72 11.48
C LEU A 647 41.69 -0.87 10.25
N LYS A 648 42.67 -0.60 9.37
CA LYS A 648 42.48 0.34 8.25
C LYS A 648 41.92 -0.34 7.00
N LEU A 649 40.81 0.20 6.51
CA LEU A 649 40.19 -0.15 5.23
C LEU A 649 40.75 0.79 4.14
N ARG A 650 41.18 0.25 2.99
CA ARG A 650 41.99 0.97 2.00
C ARG A 650 41.52 0.82 0.57
N ALA A 651 41.95 1.74 -0.30
CA ALA A 651 41.62 1.72 -1.73
C ALA A 651 42.31 0.61 -2.54
N GLY A 652 43.33 -0.06 -1.98
CA GLY A 652 44.08 -1.12 -2.66
C GLY A 652 44.81 -2.05 -1.68
N PRO A 653 45.30 -3.21 -2.14
CA PRO A 653 46.04 -4.17 -1.30
C PRO A 653 47.46 -3.65 -1.02
N GLY A 654 47.64 -2.97 0.12
CA GLY A 654 48.94 -2.46 0.54
C GLY A 654 48.83 -1.39 1.62
N THR A 655 49.91 -1.22 2.38
CA THR A 655 50.03 -0.25 3.48
C THR A 655 50.27 1.19 3.01
N SER A 656 50.69 1.36 1.75
CA SER A 656 50.83 2.64 1.05
C SER A 656 49.53 3.15 0.40
N ALA A 657 48.53 2.29 0.20
CA ALA A 657 47.25 2.68 -0.40
C ALA A 657 46.45 3.61 0.53
N SER A 658 45.72 4.57 -0.04
CA SER A 658 44.93 5.55 0.73
C SER A 658 43.95 4.87 1.68
N ILE A 659 43.85 5.43 2.90
CA ILE A 659 42.91 4.98 3.92
C ILE A 659 41.54 5.56 3.57
N LEU A 660 40.54 4.68 3.45
CA LEU A 660 39.15 5.05 3.21
C LEU A 660 38.36 5.11 4.52
N ALA A 661 38.57 4.14 5.41
CA ALA A 661 37.86 4.05 6.68
C ALA A 661 38.67 3.29 7.75
N THR A 662 38.09 3.17 8.94
CA THR A 662 38.61 2.38 10.06
C THR A 662 37.53 1.43 10.57
N LEU A 663 37.89 0.16 10.75
CA LEU A 663 37.07 -0.92 11.31
C LEU A 663 37.53 -1.24 12.73
N ASN A 664 36.62 -1.76 13.56
CA ASN A 664 36.86 -2.09 14.97
C ASN A 664 36.56 -3.56 15.29
N ALA A 665 36.95 -4.02 16.48
CA ALA A 665 36.71 -5.40 16.90
C ALA A 665 35.21 -5.72 16.90
N GLY A 666 34.85 -6.88 16.33
CA GLY A 666 33.46 -7.31 16.12
C GLY A 666 32.85 -6.88 14.78
N ASP A 667 33.45 -5.94 14.03
CA ASP A 667 32.97 -5.60 12.67
C ASP A 667 32.96 -6.83 11.77
N VAL A 668 31.96 -6.90 10.88
CA VAL A 668 31.87 -7.96 9.86
C VAL A 668 32.29 -7.39 8.51
N VAL A 669 32.89 -8.23 7.67
CA VAL A 669 33.22 -7.91 6.29
C VAL A 669 32.65 -8.99 5.37
N ALA A 670 32.01 -8.61 4.27
CA ALA A 670 31.63 -9.54 3.21
C ALA A 670 32.78 -9.61 2.20
N VAL A 671 33.34 -10.79 1.94
CA VAL A 671 34.55 -10.96 1.14
C VAL A 671 34.18 -11.10 -0.34
N THR A 672 34.64 -10.16 -1.16
CA THR A 672 34.36 -10.08 -2.60
C THR A 672 35.52 -10.58 -3.45
N GLY A 673 36.76 -10.59 -2.93
CA GLY A 673 37.95 -11.04 -3.66
C GLY A 673 39.17 -11.32 -2.79
N GLY A 674 40.21 -11.88 -3.39
CA GLY A 674 41.44 -12.33 -2.70
C GLY A 674 41.43 -13.83 -2.33
N PRO A 675 42.47 -14.31 -1.60
CA PRO A 675 43.54 -13.53 -0.98
C PRO A 675 44.55 -12.93 -1.96
N THR A 676 45.19 -11.84 -1.54
CA THR A 676 46.34 -11.21 -2.21
C THR A 676 47.42 -10.90 -1.18
N ALA A 677 48.68 -11.28 -1.44
CA ALA A 677 49.79 -11.00 -0.53
C ALA A 677 50.48 -9.68 -0.89
N ALA A 678 50.58 -8.76 0.07
CA ALA A 678 51.29 -7.48 -0.08
C ALA A 678 51.79 -6.96 1.27
N ASP A 679 52.98 -6.34 1.30
CA ASP A 679 53.63 -5.74 2.47
C ASP A 679 53.78 -6.65 3.71
N GLY A 680 53.80 -7.98 3.51
CA GLY A 680 53.85 -8.97 4.60
C GLY A 680 52.48 -9.34 5.20
N TYR A 681 51.39 -8.86 4.60
CA TYR A 681 50.00 -9.14 4.99
C TYR A 681 49.26 -9.93 3.93
N THR A 682 48.26 -10.70 4.37
CA THR A 682 47.24 -11.29 3.50
C THR A 682 46.04 -10.34 3.43
N TRP A 683 45.80 -9.78 2.25
CA TRP A 683 44.71 -8.85 1.97
C TRP A 683 43.53 -9.57 1.31
N TYR A 684 42.32 -9.11 1.63
CA TYR A 684 41.10 -9.47 0.94
C TYR A 684 40.37 -8.21 0.48
N GLN A 685 39.72 -8.31 -0.68
CA GLN A 685 38.77 -7.31 -1.14
C GLN A 685 37.42 -7.58 -0.48
N VAL A 686 36.78 -6.53 0.02
CA VAL A 686 35.60 -6.62 0.87
C VAL A 686 34.57 -5.53 0.58
N THR A 687 33.35 -5.79 1.04
CA THR A 687 32.36 -4.77 1.37
C THR A 687 32.27 -4.67 2.90
N ALA A 688 32.48 -3.47 3.46
CA ALA A 688 32.63 -3.26 4.91
C ALA A 688 32.26 -1.83 5.35
N PRO A 689 31.82 -1.61 6.62
CA PRO A 689 31.49 -2.61 7.64
C PRO A 689 30.08 -3.19 7.47
N VAL A 690 29.92 -4.49 7.72
CA VAL A 690 28.66 -5.24 7.60
C VAL A 690 28.01 -5.44 8.98
N ARG A 691 27.76 -4.36 9.71
CA ARG A 691 27.25 -4.44 11.11
C ARG A 691 25.88 -5.12 11.17
N GLU A 692 24.95 -4.58 10.40
CA GLU A 692 23.66 -5.17 10.07
C GLU A 692 23.37 -4.84 8.60
N TRP A 693 22.59 -5.66 7.89
CA TRP A 693 22.10 -5.36 6.54
C TRP A 693 20.76 -4.61 6.55
N SER A 694 20.51 -3.87 7.62
CA SER A 694 19.63 -2.70 7.54
C SER A 694 20.40 -1.57 6.83
N PRO A 695 19.78 -0.72 6.00
CA PRO A 695 20.51 0.08 5.01
C PRO A 695 21.01 1.42 5.58
N VAL A 696 21.28 1.43 6.89
CA VAL A 696 21.52 2.61 7.74
C VAL A 696 22.99 3.02 7.87
N ALA A 697 23.90 2.36 7.15
CA ALA A 697 25.33 2.65 7.19
C ALA A 697 25.97 2.56 5.81
N ASP A 698 26.90 3.47 5.52
CA ASP A 698 27.66 3.47 4.27
C ASP A 698 28.68 2.33 4.21
N VAL A 699 28.30 1.28 3.49
CA VAL A 699 29.20 0.18 3.17
C VAL A 699 30.19 0.61 2.08
N THR A 700 31.47 0.63 2.40
CA THR A 700 32.53 0.84 1.41
C THR A 700 32.69 -0.45 0.60
N VAL A 701 32.37 -0.40 -0.70
CA VAL A 701 32.41 -1.54 -1.62
C VAL A 701 33.77 -1.61 -2.32
N GLY A 702 34.31 -2.82 -2.48
CA GLY A 702 35.53 -3.06 -3.29
C GLY A 702 36.83 -2.60 -2.63
N ALA A 703 36.77 -2.16 -1.37
CA ALA A 703 37.93 -1.77 -0.59
C ALA A 703 38.70 -3.00 -0.05
N TRP A 704 39.89 -2.77 0.49
CA TRP A 704 40.82 -3.82 0.92
C TRP A 704 41.11 -3.76 2.41
N VAL A 705 41.13 -4.93 3.04
CA VAL A 705 41.46 -5.12 4.46
C VAL A 705 42.54 -6.18 4.61
N ALA A 706 43.50 -5.96 5.50
CA ALA A 706 44.46 -6.97 5.91
C ALA A 706 43.79 -7.95 6.88
N ALA A 707 43.67 -9.23 6.51
CA ALA A 707 43.11 -10.27 7.37
C ALA A 707 44.12 -10.83 8.37
N GLY A 708 45.41 -10.72 8.09
CA GLY A 708 46.48 -11.16 8.98
C GLY A 708 47.87 -10.89 8.41
N SER A 709 48.87 -11.02 9.28
CA SER A 709 50.30 -11.03 8.97
C SER A 709 50.87 -12.43 9.21
N ALA A 710 52.20 -12.59 9.12
CA ALA A 710 52.87 -13.84 9.50
C ALA A 710 52.81 -14.16 11.02
N SER A 711 52.35 -13.23 11.87
CA SER A 711 52.35 -13.37 13.33
C SER A 711 51.03 -13.04 14.03
N GLU A 712 50.03 -12.51 13.31
CA GLU A 712 48.81 -11.96 13.91
C GLU A 712 47.62 -12.06 12.94
N THR A 713 46.42 -12.29 13.47
CA THR A 713 45.18 -12.45 12.69
C THR A 713 44.20 -11.34 13.04
N TYR A 714 43.86 -10.51 12.07
CA TYR A 714 42.96 -9.37 12.21
C TYR A 714 41.52 -9.68 11.81
N VAL A 715 41.29 -10.68 10.96
CA VAL A 715 39.97 -11.11 10.49
C VAL A 715 39.88 -12.63 10.46
N ILE A 716 38.87 -13.20 11.12
CA ILE A 716 38.57 -14.65 11.11
C ILE A 716 37.32 -14.96 10.28
N ALA A 717 37.22 -16.16 9.72
CA ALA A 717 36.03 -16.60 8.99
C ALA A 717 34.78 -16.65 9.90
N ARG A 718 33.61 -16.23 9.37
CA ARG A 718 32.32 -16.19 10.06
C ARG A 718 31.23 -16.83 9.19
N VAL A 719 30.22 -17.45 9.83
CA VAL A 719 29.03 -17.95 9.12
C VAL A 719 28.28 -16.77 8.47
N PRO A 720 27.87 -16.86 7.18
CA PRO A 720 27.14 -15.79 6.50
C PRO A 720 25.87 -15.37 7.24
N ILE A 721 25.70 -14.07 7.49
CA ILE A 721 24.58 -13.53 8.30
C ILE A 721 23.23 -13.55 7.57
N ASN A 722 23.27 -13.79 6.26
CA ASN A 722 22.12 -13.97 5.37
C ASN A 722 21.79 -15.44 5.09
N ALA A 723 22.42 -16.36 5.84
CA ALA A 723 22.23 -17.79 5.70
C ALA A 723 21.64 -18.42 6.97
N THR A 724 20.90 -19.51 6.77
CA THR A 724 20.29 -20.32 7.82
C THR A 724 20.15 -21.79 7.39
N SER A 725 19.62 -22.64 8.28
CA SER A 725 19.36 -24.06 8.03
C SER A 725 18.17 -24.55 8.85
N VAL A 726 17.39 -25.50 8.34
CA VAL A 726 16.21 -26.05 9.06
C VAL A 726 16.60 -27.34 9.78
N ASP A 727 16.43 -27.37 11.10
CA ASP A 727 16.77 -28.54 11.95
C ASP A 727 15.75 -29.68 11.77
N PRO A 728 16.14 -30.87 11.25
CA PRO A 728 15.22 -31.94 10.82
C PRO A 728 14.59 -32.76 11.97
N MET A 729 14.05 -32.08 12.98
CA MET A 729 13.54 -32.71 14.21
C MET A 729 12.09 -33.19 14.09
N ILE A 730 11.24 -32.53 13.30
CA ILE A 730 9.88 -33.00 12.94
C ILE A 730 9.80 -33.12 11.41
N ALA A 731 10.53 -34.08 10.87
CA ALA A 731 10.79 -34.17 9.44
C ALA A 731 9.63 -34.79 8.65
N GLY A 732 9.42 -34.32 7.42
CA GLY A 732 8.53 -34.95 6.45
C GLY A 732 7.06 -34.95 6.86
N TYR A 733 6.58 -33.87 7.48
CA TYR A 733 5.19 -33.72 7.89
C TYR A 733 4.22 -33.77 6.69
N THR A 734 3.17 -34.57 6.82
CA THR A 734 2.16 -34.82 5.79
C THR A 734 0.76 -34.78 6.40
N VAL A 735 -0.19 -34.25 5.62
CA VAL A 735 -1.58 -34.04 6.03
C VAL A 735 -2.50 -34.55 4.92
N GLY A 736 -3.38 -35.50 5.25
CA GLY A 736 -4.31 -36.10 4.32
C GLY A 736 -3.79 -37.35 3.62
N ALA A 737 -4.64 -37.98 2.81
CA ALA A 737 -4.33 -39.19 2.04
C ALA A 737 -4.96 -39.13 0.64
N ASN A 738 -4.27 -39.70 -0.35
CA ASN A 738 -4.71 -39.73 -1.76
C ASN A 738 -5.08 -38.33 -2.34
N GLY A 739 -4.48 -37.27 -1.80
CA GLY A 739 -4.76 -35.88 -2.19
C GLY A 739 -6.00 -35.24 -1.52
N SER A 740 -6.76 -35.97 -0.71
CA SER A 740 -7.84 -35.38 0.09
C SER A 740 -7.30 -34.76 1.38
N ARG A 741 -7.75 -33.54 1.68
CA ARG A 741 -7.60 -32.87 2.99
C ARG A 741 -8.93 -32.38 3.56
N ILE A 742 -10.02 -33.04 3.18
CA ILE A 742 -11.35 -32.82 3.78
C ILE A 742 -11.53 -33.84 4.90
N VAL A 743 -12.02 -33.39 6.06
CA VAL A 743 -12.52 -34.22 7.15
C VAL A 743 -13.99 -33.89 7.38
N SER A 744 -14.85 -34.92 7.42
CA SER A 744 -16.27 -34.78 7.68
C SER A 744 -16.62 -35.56 8.95
N PRO A 745 -16.47 -34.96 10.14
CA PRO A 745 -16.67 -35.61 11.44
C PRO A 745 -18.17 -35.78 11.77
N ASN A 746 -18.98 -36.19 10.79
CA ASN A 746 -20.44 -36.27 10.87
C ASN A 746 -20.95 -37.60 11.46
N GLY A 747 -20.08 -38.64 11.55
CA GLY A 747 -20.38 -39.95 12.13
C GLY A 747 -20.90 -41.02 11.15
N ASP A 748 -20.87 -40.81 9.83
CA ASP A 748 -21.29 -41.80 8.83
C ASP A 748 -20.24 -42.89 8.51
N GLY A 749 -19.02 -42.76 9.04
CA GLY A 749 -17.89 -43.67 8.80
C GLY A 749 -17.05 -43.32 7.56
N VAL A 750 -17.32 -42.20 6.89
CA VAL A 750 -16.62 -41.72 5.69
C VAL A 750 -15.95 -40.39 6.01
N THR A 751 -14.62 -40.33 5.89
CA THR A 751 -13.84 -39.10 6.16
C THR A 751 -13.99 -38.49 7.57
N ASP A 752 -14.56 -39.21 8.54
CA ASP A 752 -14.62 -38.86 9.98
C ASP A 752 -13.27 -38.52 10.64
N SER A 753 -12.15 -38.87 10.00
CA SER A 753 -10.81 -38.46 10.44
C SER A 753 -9.84 -38.31 9.28
N ILE A 754 -8.86 -37.42 9.45
CA ILE A 754 -7.77 -37.16 8.50
C ILE A 754 -6.43 -37.66 9.06
N PRO A 755 -5.65 -38.46 8.32
CA PRO A 755 -4.35 -38.93 8.76
C PRO A 755 -3.28 -37.84 8.64
N LEU A 756 -2.43 -37.76 9.66
CA LEU A 756 -1.19 -37.00 9.74
C LEU A 756 -0.03 -37.99 9.83
N GLY A 757 1.11 -37.69 9.20
CA GLY A 757 2.32 -38.52 9.26
C GLY A 757 3.59 -37.67 9.31
N TRP A 758 4.58 -38.10 10.10
CA TRP A 758 5.86 -37.39 10.28
C TRP A 758 6.97 -38.32 10.78
N THR A 759 8.21 -37.81 10.87
CA THR A 759 9.35 -38.50 11.48
C THR A 759 10.01 -37.63 12.54
N ASN A 760 10.11 -38.12 13.78
CA ASN A 760 10.88 -37.46 14.82
C ASN A 760 12.38 -37.75 14.61
N GLY A 761 13.19 -36.71 14.45
CA GLY A 761 14.66 -36.82 14.37
C GLY A 761 15.34 -37.13 15.71
N THR A 762 14.62 -36.95 16.82
CA THR A 762 15.10 -37.21 18.19
C THR A 762 13.96 -37.77 19.07
N THR A 763 14.25 -38.13 20.32
CA THR A 763 13.20 -38.40 21.31
C THR A 763 12.82 -37.09 22.00
N PHE A 764 11.64 -36.55 21.70
CA PHE A 764 11.09 -35.36 22.35
C PHE A 764 10.71 -35.59 23.81
N ASP A 765 10.70 -34.52 24.60
CA ASP A 765 10.24 -34.51 25.99
C ASP A 765 8.71 -34.34 26.06
N GLY A 766 8.12 -33.71 25.04
CA GLY A 766 6.68 -33.66 24.79
C GLY A 766 6.37 -33.38 23.32
N LEU A 767 5.18 -33.78 22.87
CA LEU A 767 4.67 -33.53 21.52
C LEU A 767 3.17 -33.20 21.59
N THR A 768 2.74 -32.14 20.92
CA THR A 768 1.33 -31.69 20.87
C THR A 768 0.90 -31.41 19.45
N LEU A 769 -0.33 -31.79 19.10
CA LEU A 769 -1.04 -31.29 17.94
C LEU A 769 -1.80 -30.03 18.33
N THR A 770 -1.47 -28.89 17.74
CA THR A 770 -2.20 -27.62 17.88
C THR A 770 -3.14 -27.47 16.68
N VAL A 771 -4.40 -27.14 16.95
CA VAL A 771 -5.42 -26.89 15.92
C VAL A 771 -5.68 -25.39 15.83
N ILE A 772 -5.52 -24.86 14.62
CA ILE A 772 -5.46 -23.43 14.35
C ILE A 772 -6.34 -23.18 13.13
N ARG A 773 -7.15 -22.11 13.12
CA ARG A 773 -7.85 -21.70 11.91
C ARG A 773 -6.90 -21.14 10.86
N ASP A 774 -7.37 -21.08 9.62
CA ASP A 774 -6.75 -20.30 8.54
C ASP A 774 -6.62 -18.80 8.88
N ASP A 775 -7.55 -18.24 9.68
CA ASP A 775 -7.44 -16.89 10.27
C ASP A 775 -6.31 -16.72 11.31
N GLY A 776 -5.60 -17.80 11.66
CA GLY A 776 -4.52 -17.81 12.66
C GLY A 776 -4.97 -18.05 14.11
N THR A 777 -6.26 -18.14 14.40
CA THR A 777 -6.78 -18.37 15.76
C THR A 777 -6.49 -19.79 16.22
N VAL A 778 -5.70 -19.94 17.27
CA VAL A 778 -5.47 -21.22 17.96
C VAL A 778 -6.74 -21.62 18.72
N LEU A 779 -7.41 -22.70 18.31
CA LEU A 779 -8.60 -23.22 19.00
C LEU A 779 -8.25 -24.11 20.20
N GLY A 780 -7.07 -24.72 20.19
CA GLY A 780 -6.57 -25.54 21.29
C GLY A 780 -5.49 -26.52 20.85
N SER A 781 -5.04 -27.37 21.77
CA SER A 781 -4.03 -28.39 21.48
C SER A 781 -4.31 -29.70 22.20
N ARG A 782 -3.71 -30.78 21.69
CA ARG A 782 -3.83 -32.16 22.20
C ARG A 782 -2.45 -32.79 22.29
N THR A 783 -2.05 -33.22 23.47
CA THR A 783 -0.83 -34.02 23.65
C THR A 783 -0.92 -35.33 22.87
N LEU A 784 0.13 -35.64 22.11
CA LEU A 784 0.26 -36.87 21.35
C LEU A 784 1.16 -37.89 22.08
N GLY A 785 0.94 -39.17 21.79
CA GLY A 785 1.97 -40.19 22.01
C GLY A 785 3.05 -40.13 20.93
N GLY A 786 3.97 -41.10 20.94
CA GLY A 786 4.99 -41.21 19.87
C GLY A 786 6.06 -40.12 19.94
N THR A 787 6.59 -39.81 21.14
CA THR A 787 7.69 -38.85 21.30
C THR A 787 9.06 -39.40 20.92
N GLY A 788 9.24 -40.72 20.82
CA GLY A 788 10.51 -41.35 20.45
C GLY A 788 10.96 -41.04 19.02
N ALA A 789 12.26 -41.16 18.73
CA ALA A 789 12.78 -41.02 17.36
C ALA A 789 12.19 -42.07 16.39
N GLY A 790 12.01 -41.71 15.12
CA GLY A 790 11.44 -42.56 14.08
C GLY A 790 10.11 -42.04 13.51
N ALA A 791 9.48 -42.82 12.63
CA ALA A 791 8.24 -42.45 11.94
C ALA A 791 6.99 -42.66 12.81
N HIS A 792 6.05 -41.72 12.73
CA HIS A 792 4.79 -41.71 13.48
C HIS A 792 3.61 -41.27 12.61
N SER A 793 2.41 -41.60 13.06
CA SER A 793 1.17 -41.18 12.42
C SER A 793 0.05 -40.99 13.43
N TYR A 794 -0.86 -40.05 13.17
CA TYR A 794 -2.01 -39.76 14.02
C TYR A 794 -3.22 -39.39 13.16
N ALA A 795 -4.40 -39.94 13.47
CA ALA A 795 -5.65 -39.56 12.79
C ALA A 795 -6.38 -38.49 13.61
N TRP A 796 -6.56 -37.30 13.05
CA TRP A 796 -7.33 -36.24 13.68
C TRP A 796 -8.82 -36.38 13.34
N ASP A 797 -9.66 -36.46 14.37
CA ASP A 797 -11.08 -36.80 14.30
C ASP A 797 -12.00 -35.57 14.30
N GLY A 798 -11.52 -34.46 13.73
CA GLY A 798 -12.22 -33.16 13.68
C GLY A 798 -12.41 -32.46 15.03
N LYS A 799 -11.82 -32.98 16.12
CA LYS A 799 -12.12 -32.55 17.50
C LYS A 799 -11.00 -31.80 18.19
N VAL A 800 -11.40 -30.84 19.03
CA VAL A 800 -10.58 -30.09 19.99
C VAL A 800 -11.29 -30.11 21.34
N ASN A 801 -10.56 -30.46 22.41
CA ASN A 801 -11.10 -30.58 23.77
C ASN A 801 -12.35 -31.50 23.91
N GLY A 802 -12.53 -32.44 22.97
CA GLY A 802 -13.66 -33.38 22.93
C GLY A 802 -14.90 -32.87 22.18
N ALA A 803 -14.99 -31.56 21.90
CA ALA A 803 -15.97 -31.00 20.98
C ALA A 803 -15.45 -31.09 19.54
N VAL A 804 -16.37 -31.17 18.57
CA VAL A 804 -16.01 -31.02 17.15
C VAL A 804 -15.77 -29.52 16.88
N VAL A 805 -14.80 -29.18 16.02
CA VAL A 805 -14.60 -27.78 15.60
C VAL A 805 -15.75 -27.35 14.66
N ALA A 806 -15.84 -26.07 14.32
CA ALA A 806 -16.83 -25.60 13.34
C ALA A 806 -16.37 -25.91 11.90
N ASP A 807 -17.27 -25.76 10.92
CA ASP A 807 -16.91 -25.74 9.50
C ASP A 807 -15.83 -24.69 9.20
N GLY A 808 -15.01 -24.95 8.17
CA GLY A 808 -14.00 -24.00 7.68
C GLY A 808 -12.59 -24.57 7.51
N GLY A 809 -11.62 -23.67 7.30
CA GLY A 809 -10.22 -24.00 7.06
C GLY A 809 -9.36 -24.02 8.34
N TYR A 810 -8.47 -25.01 8.43
CA TYR A 810 -7.62 -25.26 9.58
C TYR A 810 -6.19 -25.63 9.20
N ILE A 811 -5.20 -25.12 9.94
CA ILE A 811 -3.85 -25.67 9.98
C ILE A 811 -3.71 -26.57 11.21
N LEU A 812 -3.18 -27.76 10.96
CA LEU A 812 -2.82 -28.75 11.97
C LEU A 812 -1.32 -28.68 12.17
N GLN A 813 -0.87 -28.14 13.30
CA GLN A 813 0.55 -27.96 13.62
C GLN A 813 1.01 -28.99 14.65
N LEU A 814 2.11 -29.70 14.37
CA LEU A 814 2.86 -30.43 15.39
C LEU A 814 3.82 -29.46 16.09
N VAL A 815 3.86 -29.53 17.43
CA VAL A 815 4.83 -28.81 18.28
C VAL A 815 5.53 -29.81 19.20
N GLY A 816 6.84 -29.99 19.01
CA GLY A 816 7.69 -30.88 19.80
C GLY A 816 8.67 -30.10 20.68
N THR A 817 8.93 -30.57 21.90
CA THR A 817 9.84 -29.91 22.85
C THR A 817 11.06 -30.77 23.17
N LYS A 818 12.24 -30.13 23.26
CA LYS A 818 13.47 -30.78 23.74
C LYS A 818 14.31 -29.84 24.61
N GLY A 819 14.34 -30.09 25.91
CA GLY A 819 14.87 -29.15 26.89
C GLY A 819 14.13 -27.81 26.80
N SER A 820 14.85 -26.73 26.49
CA SER A 820 14.28 -25.41 26.21
C SER A 820 14.04 -25.11 24.72
N ALA A 821 14.34 -26.05 23.82
CA ALA A 821 14.05 -25.91 22.40
C ALA A 821 12.61 -26.35 22.07
N ILE A 822 11.95 -25.57 21.23
CA ILE A 822 10.64 -25.86 20.64
C ILE A 822 10.85 -26.05 19.13
N TYR A 823 10.17 -27.04 18.56
CA TYR A 823 10.19 -27.39 17.14
C TYR A 823 8.76 -27.45 16.61
N SER A 824 8.53 -26.95 15.40
CA SER A 824 7.19 -26.80 14.82
C SER A 824 7.11 -27.30 13.38
N ALA A 825 6.01 -27.95 13.01
CA ALA A 825 5.73 -28.36 11.64
C ALA A 825 4.22 -28.32 11.31
N PRO A 826 3.77 -27.51 10.33
CA PRO A 826 4.47 -26.33 9.78
C PRO A 826 4.55 -25.20 10.82
N SER A 827 5.08 -24.04 10.42
CA SER A 827 4.83 -22.82 11.17
C SER A 827 3.36 -22.42 11.10
N ALA A 828 2.92 -21.64 12.10
CA ALA A 828 1.52 -21.28 12.30
C ALA A 828 1.24 -19.78 12.26
N GLN A 829 2.25 -18.91 12.44
CA GLN A 829 2.03 -17.52 12.78
C GLN A 829 2.97 -16.58 12.01
N PRO A 830 2.45 -15.77 11.05
CA PRO A 830 1.11 -15.86 10.48
C PRO A 830 0.91 -17.14 9.65
N ALA A 831 -0.35 -17.56 9.49
CA ALA A 831 -0.73 -18.57 8.51
C ALA A 831 -0.79 -17.94 7.11
N THR A 832 0.27 -18.08 6.31
CA THR A 832 0.25 -17.56 4.93
C THR A 832 -0.59 -18.43 3.99
N ALA A 833 -1.04 -17.86 2.87
CA ALA A 833 -1.72 -18.62 1.80
C ALA A 833 -0.87 -19.80 1.28
N ASP A 834 0.47 -19.65 1.24
CA ASP A 834 1.39 -20.73 0.88
C ASP A 834 1.32 -21.90 1.90
N GLN A 835 1.21 -21.60 3.20
CA GLN A 835 1.01 -22.62 4.25
C GLN A 835 -0.37 -23.26 4.19
N VAL A 836 -1.45 -22.48 3.97
CA VAL A 836 -2.82 -23.03 3.84
C VAL A 836 -2.91 -23.94 2.61
N ALA A 837 -2.31 -23.56 1.48
CA ALA A 837 -2.25 -24.41 0.29
C ALA A 837 -1.48 -25.73 0.49
N LEU A 838 -0.45 -25.74 1.35
CA LEU A 838 0.40 -26.91 1.60
C LEU A 838 -0.03 -27.80 2.77
N PHE A 839 -0.67 -27.24 3.80
CA PHE A 839 -0.98 -27.95 5.06
C PHE A 839 -2.43 -27.78 5.55
N GLY A 840 -3.23 -26.95 4.87
CA GLY A 840 -4.61 -26.67 5.24
C GLY A 840 -5.55 -27.87 5.10
N VAL A 841 -6.50 -27.96 6.02
CA VAL A 841 -7.56 -28.98 6.14
C VAL A 841 -8.90 -28.27 6.14
N THR A 842 -9.88 -28.80 5.41
CA THR A 842 -11.27 -28.33 5.46
C THR A 842 -12.08 -29.26 6.36
N VAL A 843 -12.83 -28.68 7.28
CA VAL A 843 -13.85 -29.38 8.08
C VAL A 843 -15.23 -29.02 7.53
N ASP A 844 -16.09 -30.01 7.33
CA ASP A 844 -17.47 -29.88 6.87
C ASP A 844 -18.37 -30.82 7.70
N HIS A 845 -19.53 -30.36 8.17
CA HIS A 845 -20.48 -31.15 8.96
C HIS A 845 -21.74 -31.56 8.19
N LEU A 846 -21.86 -31.19 6.92
CA LEU A 846 -23.07 -31.37 6.13
C LEU A 846 -23.47 -32.85 6.03
N PRO A 847 -24.60 -33.29 6.63
CA PRO A 847 -24.90 -34.72 6.69
C PRO A 847 -25.19 -35.30 5.30
N VAL A 848 -24.28 -36.13 4.79
CA VAL A 848 -24.48 -36.90 3.57
C VAL A 848 -25.02 -38.28 3.92
N SER A 849 -26.16 -38.64 3.36
CA SER A 849 -26.80 -39.94 3.60
C SER A 849 -27.06 -40.66 2.29
N ARG A 850 -26.99 -42.00 2.29
CA ARG A 850 -27.19 -42.81 1.08
C ARG A 850 -28.35 -43.78 1.23
N LEU A 851 -29.29 -43.71 0.30
CA LEU A 851 -30.47 -44.58 0.24
C LEU A 851 -30.34 -45.48 -0.99
N ALA A 852 -30.09 -46.77 -0.74
CA ALA A 852 -29.80 -47.77 -1.75
C ALA A 852 -30.31 -49.14 -1.32
N GLY A 853 -30.63 -49.99 -2.30
CA GLY A 853 -30.88 -51.41 -2.09
C GLY A 853 -30.13 -52.29 -3.10
N ALA A 854 -30.33 -53.61 -3.01
CA ALA A 854 -29.74 -54.57 -3.95
C ALA A 854 -30.29 -54.43 -5.38
N ASP A 855 -31.48 -53.85 -5.54
CA ASP A 855 -32.10 -53.51 -6.82
C ASP A 855 -32.96 -52.23 -6.70
N ARG A 856 -33.54 -51.79 -7.82
CA ARG A 856 -34.42 -50.61 -7.89
C ARG A 856 -35.66 -50.66 -6.99
N TYR A 857 -36.16 -51.85 -6.67
CA TYR A 857 -37.32 -52.03 -5.79
C TYR A 857 -36.90 -51.87 -4.33
N ALA A 858 -35.72 -52.38 -3.98
CA ALA A 858 -35.10 -52.17 -2.68
C ALA A 858 -34.64 -50.71 -2.49
N THR A 859 -34.12 -50.01 -3.50
CA THR A 859 -33.86 -48.56 -3.40
C THR A 859 -35.16 -47.78 -3.19
N ALA A 860 -36.21 -48.05 -3.96
CA ALA A 860 -37.50 -47.38 -3.79
C ALA A 860 -38.10 -47.62 -2.39
N ALA A 861 -37.95 -48.83 -1.84
CA ALA A 861 -38.32 -49.15 -0.47
C ALA A 861 -37.45 -48.40 0.57
N ALA A 862 -36.14 -48.29 0.37
CA ALA A 862 -35.23 -47.55 1.25
C ALA A 862 -35.52 -46.04 1.27
N VAL A 863 -35.82 -45.44 0.11
CA VAL A 863 -36.27 -44.05 0.00
C VAL A 863 -37.58 -43.85 0.78
N SER A 864 -38.54 -44.75 0.58
CA SER A 864 -39.82 -44.69 1.28
C SER A 864 -39.68 -44.87 2.80
N ALA A 865 -38.80 -45.77 3.25
CA ALA A 865 -38.52 -46.03 4.66
C ALA A 865 -37.86 -44.84 5.38
N ALA A 866 -37.00 -44.08 4.69
CA ALA A 866 -36.33 -42.91 5.24
C ALA A 866 -37.16 -41.61 5.21
N THR A 867 -38.22 -41.57 4.39
CA THR A 867 -39.05 -40.36 4.21
C THR A 867 -40.44 -40.44 4.84
N TYR A 868 -41.08 -41.62 4.90
CA TYR A 868 -42.48 -41.74 5.31
C TYR A 868 -42.67 -42.65 6.54
N GLY A 869 -43.51 -42.21 7.49
CA GLY A 869 -43.96 -43.04 8.61
C GLY A 869 -45.02 -44.08 8.22
N PRO A 870 -45.46 -44.94 9.17
CA PRO A 870 -46.63 -45.78 8.99
C PRO A 870 -47.93 -44.94 8.97
N GLY A 871 -48.96 -45.41 8.27
CA GLY A 871 -50.27 -44.76 8.17
C GLY A 871 -50.42 -43.76 7.01
N VAL A 872 -49.61 -43.87 5.95
CA VAL A 872 -49.64 -42.91 4.82
C VAL A 872 -51.01 -42.82 4.14
N PRO A 873 -51.43 -41.62 3.70
CA PRO A 873 -52.74 -41.41 3.06
C PRO A 873 -52.89 -42.14 1.72
N VAL A 874 -51.78 -42.45 1.03
CA VAL A 874 -51.76 -43.18 -0.24
C VAL A 874 -50.38 -43.78 -0.50
N VAL A 875 -50.33 -44.88 -1.26
CA VAL A 875 -49.11 -45.36 -1.95
C VAL A 875 -49.40 -45.47 -3.44
N TYR A 876 -48.48 -44.98 -4.27
CA TYR A 876 -48.53 -45.14 -5.72
C TYR A 876 -47.62 -46.30 -6.14
N LEU A 877 -48.13 -47.20 -6.99
CA LEU A 877 -47.39 -48.35 -7.52
C LEU A 877 -47.21 -48.20 -9.03
N ALA A 878 -45.97 -48.05 -9.48
CA ALA A 878 -45.62 -47.98 -10.90
C ALA A 878 -44.63 -49.09 -11.29
N THR A 879 -44.59 -49.45 -12.58
CA THR A 879 -43.62 -50.45 -13.04
C THR A 879 -42.18 -49.95 -12.83
N GLY A 880 -41.30 -50.82 -12.30
CA GLY A 880 -39.87 -50.53 -12.23
C GLY A 880 -39.15 -50.69 -13.57
N ALA A 881 -39.83 -51.22 -14.60
CA ALA A 881 -39.23 -51.51 -15.90
C ALA A 881 -39.28 -50.32 -16.89
N ASN A 882 -40.09 -49.30 -16.64
CA ASN A 882 -40.30 -48.16 -17.54
C ASN A 882 -40.68 -46.90 -16.73
N PHE A 883 -40.56 -45.70 -17.31
CA PHE A 883 -40.66 -44.42 -16.60
C PHE A 883 -41.97 -43.59 -16.77
N PRO A 884 -42.71 -43.58 -17.90
CA PRO A 884 -43.66 -42.49 -18.17
C PRO A 884 -44.78 -42.33 -17.13
N ASP A 885 -45.45 -43.43 -16.76
CA ASP A 885 -46.56 -43.41 -15.80
C ASP A 885 -46.07 -43.01 -14.38
N ALA A 886 -44.82 -43.36 -14.08
CA ALA A 886 -44.16 -43.10 -12.81
C ALA A 886 -43.75 -41.61 -12.63
N LEU A 887 -43.51 -40.87 -13.72
CA LEU A 887 -43.18 -39.44 -13.66
C LEU A 887 -44.36 -38.60 -13.14
N ALA A 888 -45.55 -38.78 -13.74
CA ALA A 888 -46.77 -38.16 -13.24
C ALA A 888 -47.14 -38.70 -11.85
N GLY A 889 -46.89 -40.00 -11.62
CA GLY A 889 -47.03 -40.64 -10.31
C GLY A 889 -46.21 -40.00 -9.20
N ALA A 890 -44.95 -39.63 -9.47
CA ALA A 890 -44.06 -39.02 -8.48
C ALA A 890 -44.52 -37.62 -8.06
N ALA A 891 -45.01 -36.81 -9.00
CA ALA A 891 -45.62 -35.50 -8.69
C ALA A 891 -46.86 -35.65 -7.79
N ALA A 892 -47.77 -36.57 -8.16
CA ALA A 892 -48.96 -36.86 -7.37
C ALA A 892 -48.63 -37.42 -5.98
N ALA A 893 -47.63 -38.30 -5.88
CA ALA A 893 -47.13 -38.89 -4.64
C ALA A 893 -46.55 -37.82 -3.69
N GLY A 894 -45.65 -36.97 -4.20
CA GLY A 894 -45.08 -35.86 -3.45
C GLY A 894 -46.14 -34.89 -2.92
N HIS A 895 -47.09 -34.48 -3.78
CA HIS A 895 -48.18 -33.58 -3.40
C HIS A 895 -49.13 -34.17 -2.35
N THR A 896 -49.43 -35.47 -2.43
CA THR A 896 -50.41 -36.12 -1.54
C THR A 896 -49.80 -36.78 -0.31
N GLY A 897 -48.51 -36.60 -0.04
CA GLY A 897 -47.84 -37.11 1.16
C GLY A 897 -47.70 -38.64 1.20
N GLY A 898 -47.55 -39.27 0.04
CA GLY A 898 -47.36 -40.72 -0.09
C GLY A 898 -46.12 -41.08 -0.92
N PRO A 899 -45.53 -42.27 -0.76
CA PRO A 899 -44.41 -42.71 -1.57
C PRO A 899 -44.86 -43.26 -2.93
N LEU A 900 -43.95 -43.19 -3.90
CA LEU A 900 -44.00 -43.95 -5.15
C LEU A 900 -43.11 -45.19 -5.01
N LEU A 901 -43.71 -46.37 -4.98
CA LEU A 901 -42.99 -47.64 -4.96
C LEU A 901 -43.00 -48.31 -6.33
N LEU A 902 -41.93 -49.05 -6.63
CA LEU A 902 -41.77 -49.77 -7.88
C LEU A 902 -42.21 -51.24 -7.77
N VAL A 903 -42.81 -51.77 -8.84
CA VAL A 903 -43.27 -53.17 -8.94
C VAL A 903 -42.76 -53.83 -10.22
N ALA A 904 -42.70 -55.17 -10.25
CA ALA A 904 -42.55 -55.88 -11.50
C ALA A 904 -43.92 -55.95 -12.21
N LYS A 905 -43.92 -56.22 -13.53
CA LYS A 905 -45.14 -56.30 -14.35
C LYS A 905 -46.20 -57.23 -13.73
N ASP A 906 -45.79 -58.41 -13.28
CA ASP A 906 -46.70 -59.48 -12.86
C ASP A 906 -46.53 -59.91 -11.39
N SER A 907 -45.69 -59.22 -10.60
CA SER A 907 -45.47 -59.53 -9.18
C SER A 907 -45.09 -58.30 -8.34
N LEU A 908 -45.45 -58.32 -7.05
CA LEU A 908 -44.88 -57.44 -6.04
C LEU A 908 -43.52 -57.99 -5.56
N PRO A 909 -42.40 -57.26 -5.75
CA PRO A 909 -41.10 -57.64 -5.21
C PRO A 909 -41.09 -57.72 -3.68
N ALA A 910 -40.15 -58.48 -3.11
CA ALA A 910 -40.07 -58.70 -1.66
C ALA A 910 -39.91 -57.39 -0.85
N ALA A 911 -39.03 -56.49 -1.31
CA ALA A 911 -38.86 -55.17 -0.70
C ALA A 911 -40.16 -54.34 -0.73
N THR A 912 -40.84 -54.29 -1.89
CA THR A 912 -42.11 -53.57 -2.04
C THR A 912 -43.23 -54.15 -1.15
N LYS A 913 -43.27 -55.48 -0.95
CA LYS A 913 -44.21 -56.13 -0.01
C LYS A 913 -43.92 -55.75 1.45
N ALA A 914 -42.66 -55.80 1.85
CA ALA A 914 -42.25 -55.44 3.22
C ALA A 914 -42.55 -53.96 3.52
N GLU A 915 -42.26 -53.08 2.56
CA GLU A 915 -42.50 -51.65 2.71
C GLU A 915 -44.00 -51.30 2.71
N LEU A 916 -44.83 -51.94 1.86
CA LEU A 916 -46.29 -51.82 1.95
C LEU A 916 -46.84 -52.27 3.32
N ALA A 917 -46.28 -53.33 3.92
CA ALA A 917 -46.65 -53.80 5.25
C ALA A 917 -46.23 -52.83 6.37
N ARG A 918 -45.08 -52.15 6.22
CA ARG A 918 -44.63 -51.09 7.14
C ARG A 918 -45.51 -49.84 7.03
N LEU A 919 -45.76 -49.38 5.80
CA LEU A 919 -46.50 -48.16 5.48
C LEU A 919 -47.99 -48.21 5.88
N LYS A 920 -48.62 -49.38 5.84
CA LYS A 920 -50.06 -49.58 6.14
C LYS A 920 -50.97 -48.53 5.46
N PRO A 921 -50.89 -48.33 4.14
CA PRO A 921 -51.53 -47.21 3.46
C PRO A 921 -53.05 -47.20 3.55
N ALA A 922 -53.64 -46.01 3.65
CA ALA A 922 -55.10 -45.82 3.66
C ALA A 922 -55.76 -46.19 2.31
N ARG A 923 -55.04 -46.04 1.19
CA ARG A 923 -55.41 -46.52 -0.16
C ARG A 923 -54.15 -46.77 -1.01
N ILE A 924 -54.26 -47.58 -2.05
CA ILE A 924 -53.18 -47.85 -3.01
C ILE A 924 -53.65 -47.50 -4.43
N VAL A 925 -52.79 -46.85 -5.20
CA VAL A 925 -53.06 -46.43 -6.59
C VAL A 925 -52.08 -47.14 -7.52
N VAL A 926 -52.57 -48.01 -8.39
CA VAL A 926 -51.77 -48.68 -9.43
C VAL A 926 -51.75 -47.80 -10.69
N LEU A 927 -50.56 -47.52 -11.19
CA LEU A 927 -50.33 -46.67 -12.35
C LEU A 927 -50.07 -47.50 -13.61
N GLY A 928 -50.63 -47.03 -14.73
CA GLY A 928 -50.56 -47.70 -16.02
C GLY A 928 -51.59 -48.82 -16.18
N SER A 929 -51.73 -49.31 -17.41
CA SER A 929 -52.71 -50.34 -17.77
C SER A 929 -52.30 -51.74 -17.28
N THR A 930 -53.20 -52.72 -17.44
CA THR A 930 -52.93 -54.13 -17.11
C THR A 930 -51.82 -54.78 -17.96
N SER A 931 -51.44 -54.18 -19.10
CA SER A 931 -50.26 -54.66 -19.86
C SER A 931 -48.93 -54.23 -19.23
N VAL A 932 -48.91 -53.14 -18.45
CA VAL A 932 -47.73 -52.54 -17.81
C VAL A 932 -47.57 -52.99 -16.35
N VAL A 933 -48.67 -53.03 -15.59
CA VAL A 933 -48.75 -53.60 -14.23
C VAL A 933 -50.03 -54.43 -14.15
N SER A 934 -49.92 -55.74 -13.99
CA SER A 934 -51.04 -56.68 -14.17
C SER A 934 -52.14 -56.55 -13.12
N ALA A 935 -53.27 -57.23 -13.35
CA ALA A 935 -54.33 -57.37 -12.36
C ALA A 935 -53.84 -58.12 -11.10
N ALA A 936 -52.96 -59.11 -11.25
CA ALA A 936 -52.41 -59.88 -10.13
C ALA A 936 -51.63 -59.00 -9.14
N VAL A 937 -50.88 -58.00 -9.62
CA VAL A 937 -50.19 -57.03 -8.76
C VAL A 937 -51.19 -56.19 -7.95
N ALA A 938 -52.27 -55.72 -8.57
CA ALA A 938 -53.31 -54.97 -7.88
C ALA A 938 -54.06 -55.83 -6.84
N THR A 939 -54.36 -57.09 -7.17
CA THR A 939 -54.98 -58.05 -6.25
C THR A 939 -54.05 -58.35 -5.06
N ALA A 940 -52.76 -58.57 -5.30
CA ALA A 940 -51.77 -58.77 -4.23
C ALA A 940 -51.59 -57.53 -3.35
N ALA A 941 -51.69 -56.32 -3.92
CA ALA A 941 -51.59 -55.06 -3.17
C ALA A 941 -52.75 -54.87 -2.18
N LYS A 942 -53.94 -55.43 -2.45
CA LYS A 942 -55.12 -55.29 -1.57
C LYS A 942 -54.90 -55.88 -0.16
N ALA A 943 -53.98 -56.83 0.01
CA ALA A 943 -53.61 -57.37 1.32
C ALA A 943 -52.97 -56.33 2.27
N TYR A 944 -52.48 -55.21 1.75
CA TYR A 944 -51.74 -54.19 2.51
C TYR A 944 -52.56 -52.92 2.82
N THR A 945 -53.85 -52.88 2.45
CA THR A 945 -54.72 -51.72 2.74
C THR A 945 -56.15 -52.13 3.10
N ALA A 946 -56.69 -51.53 4.17
CA ALA A 946 -58.10 -51.65 4.50
C ALA A 946 -59.00 -50.94 3.45
N GLY A 947 -58.55 -49.80 2.93
CA GLY A 947 -59.26 -48.98 1.94
C GLY A 947 -59.14 -49.50 0.51
N THR A 948 -59.18 -48.58 -0.47
CA THR A 948 -59.29 -48.94 -1.89
C THR A 948 -57.95 -49.27 -2.53
N VAL A 949 -57.97 -50.19 -3.51
CA VAL A 949 -56.94 -50.30 -4.53
C VAL A 949 -57.56 -49.83 -5.84
N SER A 950 -57.15 -48.68 -6.34
CA SER A 950 -57.63 -48.11 -7.61
C SER A 950 -56.55 -48.19 -8.69
N ARG A 951 -56.95 -48.05 -9.96
CA ARG A 951 -56.02 -47.98 -11.10
C ARG A 951 -56.23 -46.69 -11.87
N LEU A 952 -55.14 -46.01 -12.22
CA LEU A 952 -55.14 -44.84 -13.10
C LEU A 952 -54.33 -45.17 -14.35
N ALA A 953 -55.01 -45.19 -15.50
CA ALA A 953 -54.47 -45.61 -16.78
C ALA A 953 -55.22 -44.95 -17.93
N GLY A 954 -54.51 -44.66 -19.02
CA GLY A 954 -55.09 -44.29 -20.31
C GLY A 954 -54.66 -45.24 -21.43
N ALA A 955 -55.03 -44.89 -22.67
CA ALA A 955 -54.61 -45.64 -23.86
C ALA A 955 -53.09 -45.51 -24.15
N ASP A 956 -52.47 -44.43 -23.68
CA ASP A 956 -51.04 -44.16 -23.79
C ASP A 956 -50.51 -43.42 -22.54
N ARG A 957 -49.22 -43.07 -22.54
CA ARG A 957 -48.55 -42.33 -21.45
C ARG A 957 -49.11 -40.93 -21.19
N TYR A 958 -49.65 -40.27 -22.21
CA TYR A 958 -50.21 -38.92 -22.10
C TYR A 958 -51.60 -38.97 -21.45
N ALA A 959 -52.41 -39.94 -21.86
CA ALA A 959 -53.69 -40.24 -21.25
C ALA A 959 -53.54 -40.79 -19.81
N THR A 960 -52.51 -41.59 -19.52
CA THR A 960 -52.21 -42.01 -18.14
C THR A 960 -51.78 -40.82 -17.27
N ALA A 961 -50.89 -39.94 -17.73
CA ALA A 961 -50.51 -38.73 -16.99
C ALA A 961 -51.72 -37.82 -16.73
N ALA A 962 -52.60 -37.63 -17.73
CA ALA A 962 -53.86 -36.91 -17.57
C ALA A 962 -54.79 -37.58 -16.55
N ALA A 963 -54.92 -38.90 -16.53
CA ALA A 963 -55.74 -39.63 -15.55
C ALA A 963 -55.17 -39.54 -14.12
N VAL A 964 -53.84 -39.55 -13.96
CA VAL A 964 -53.17 -39.31 -12.67
C VAL A 964 -53.45 -37.91 -12.15
N SER A 965 -53.38 -36.91 -13.03
CA SER A 965 -53.70 -35.53 -12.70
C SER A 965 -55.18 -35.34 -12.34
N ALA A 966 -56.09 -35.86 -13.16
CA ALA A 966 -57.54 -35.74 -12.96
C ALA A 966 -58.04 -36.37 -11.64
N ALA A 967 -57.38 -37.41 -11.15
CA ALA A 967 -57.69 -38.06 -9.88
C ALA A 967 -57.00 -37.43 -8.65
N THR A 968 -56.12 -36.43 -8.86
CA THR A 968 -55.28 -35.86 -7.78
C THR A 968 -55.48 -34.35 -7.60
N TYR A 969 -55.69 -33.58 -8.67
CA TYR A 969 -55.72 -32.11 -8.63
C TYR A 969 -57.07 -31.54 -9.07
N GLY A 970 -57.56 -30.53 -8.35
CA GLY A 970 -58.74 -29.75 -8.74
C GLY A 970 -58.49 -28.76 -9.88
N PRO A 971 -59.51 -28.04 -10.36
CA PRO A 971 -59.32 -26.86 -11.20
C PRO A 971 -58.70 -25.71 -10.40
N GLY A 972 -57.97 -24.81 -11.07
CA GLY A 972 -57.32 -23.65 -10.47
C GLY A 972 -55.92 -23.90 -9.90
N VAL A 973 -55.19 -24.92 -10.38
CA VAL A 973 -53.84 -25.24 -9.86
C VAL A 973 -52.85 -24.07 -10.04
N PRO A 974 -51.93 -23.85 -9.09
CA PRO A 974 -50.97 -22.76 -9.16
C PRO A 974 -49.97 -22.89 -10.32
N VAL A 975 -49.68 -24.11 -10.76
CA VAL A 975 -48.78 -24.40 -11.88
C VAL A 975 -49.08 -25.75 -12.52
N VAL A 976 -48.80 -25.89 -13.81
CA VAL A 976 -48.67 -27.19 -14.50
C VAL A 976 -47.29 -27.28 -15.13
N TYR A 977 -46.61 -28.41 -14.94
CA TYR A 977 -45.34 -28.72 -15.61
C TYR A 977 -45.60 -29.60 -16.84
N LEU A 978 -44.99 -29.26 -17.97
CA LEU A 978 -45.08 -30.00 -19.23
C LEU A 978 -43.70 -30.55 -19.60
N ALA A 979 -43.54 -31.87 -19.63
CA ALA A 979 -42.30 -32.53 -20.05
C ALA A 979 -42.53 -33.49 -21.22
N THR A 980 -41.49 -33.76 -22.01
CA THR A 980 -41.59 -34.72 -23.11
C THR A 980 -41.91 -36.12 -22.58
N GLY A 981 -42.93 -36.78 -23.14
CA GLY A 981 -43.24 -38.17 -22.81
C GLY A 981 -42.25 -39.18 -23.40
N ALA A 982 -41.34 -38.74 -24.28
CA ALA A 982 -40.41 -39.62 -24.99
C ALA A 982 -39.13 -39.95 -24.20
N ASN A 983 -38.77 -39.14 -23.19
CA ASN A 983 -37.56 -39.28 -22.39
C ASN A 983 -37.84 -38.88 -20.92
N PHE A 984 -36.89 -39.12 -20.00
CA PHE A 984 -37.10 -38.97 -18.56
C PHE A 984 -36.37 -37.83 -17.83
N PRO A 985 -35.14 -37.38 -18.18
CA PRO A 985 -34.32 -36.60 -17.23
C PRO A 985 -34.94 -35.26 -16.78
N ASP A 986 -35.40 -34.44 -17.71
CA ASP A 986 -36.01 -33.13 -17.42
C ASP A 986 -37.29 -33.29 -16.58
N ALA A 987 -37.98 -34.41 -16.77
CA ALA A 987 -39.22 -34.76 -16.06
C ALA A 987 -38.98 -35.27 -14.63
N LEU A 988 -37.78 -35.78 -14.29
CA LEU A 988 -37.45 -36.22 -12.93
C LEU A 988 -37.38 -35.04 -11.96
N ALA A 989 -36.58 -34.02 -12.30
CA ALA A 989 -36.53 -32.77 -11.54
C ALA A 989 -37.90 -32.06 -11.57
N GLY A 990 -38.58 -32.11 -12.73
CA GLY A 990 -39.95 -31.62 -12.89
C GLY A 990 -40.97 -32.25 -11.95
N ALA A 991 -40.87 -33.56 -11.68
CA ALA A 991 -41.80 -34.25 -10.79
C ALA A 991 -41.64 -33.83 -9.32
N ALA A 992 -40.40 -33.61 -8.86
CA ALA A 992 -40.13 -33.06 -7.54
C ALA A 992 -40.70 -31.63 -7.40
N ALA A 993 -40.41 -30.75 -8.37
CA ALA A 993 -40.92 -29.38 -8.39
C ALA A 993 -42.46 -29.33 -8.45
N ALA A 994 -43.09 -30.18 -9.26
CA ALA A 994 -44.54 -30.31 -9.37
C ALA A 994 -45.18 -30.77 -8.05
N GLY A 995 -44.62 -31.82 -7.42
CA GLY A 995 -45.08 -32.30 -6.11
C GLY A 995 -45.00 -31.25 -5.01
N HIS A 996 -43.87 -30.52 -4.94
CA HIS A 996 -43.68 -29.45 -3.95
C HIS A 996 -44.62 -28.26 -4.16
N THR A 997 -44.82 -27.82 -5.41
CA THR A 997 -45.62 -26.62 -5.73
C THR A 997 -47.12 -26.89 -5.89
N GLY A 998 -47.59 -28.11 -5.63
CA GLY A 998 -49.01 -28.48 -5.72
C GLY A 998 -49.57 -28.49 -7.15
N GLY A 999 -48.72 -28.74 -8.15
CA GLY A 999 -49.11 -28.84 -9.56
C GLY A 999 -48.89 -30.25 -10.12
N PRO A 1000 -49.61 -30.65 -11.18
CA PRO A 1000 -49.32 -31.90 -11.89
C PRO A 1000 -48.16 -31.74 -12.87
N LEU A 1001 -47.45 -32.85 -13.08
CA LEU A 1001 -46.56 -33.04 -14.23
C LEU A 1001 -47.33 -33.79 -15.33
N LEU A 1002 -47.60 -33.11 -16.44
CA LEU A 1002 -48.23 -33.71 -17.63
C LEU A 1002 -47.19 -33.97 -18.73
N LEU A 1003 -47.46 -35.01 -19.52
CA LEU A 1003 -46.58 -35.40 -20.63
C LEU A 1003 -47.08 -34.83 -21.97
N VAL A 1004 -46.14 -34.46 -22.84
CA VAL A 1004 -46.38 -33.93 -24.21
C VAL A 1004 -45.56 -34.68 -25.25
N ALA A 1005 -46.00 -34.66 -26.51
CA ALA A 1005 -45.14 -35.07 -27.62
C ALA A 1005 -44.18 -33.92 -27.98
N LYS A 1006 -43.09 -34.23 -28.68
CA LYS A 1006 -42.05 -33.25 -29.04
C LYS A 1006 -42.62 -31.99 -29.70
N ASP A 1007 -43.51 -32.16 -30.67
CA ASP A 1007 -44.01 -31.06 -31.52
C ASP A 1007 -45.54 -30.87 -31.45
N SER A 1008 -46.22 -31.54 -30.53
CA SER A 1008 -47.67 -31.37 -30.33
C SER A 1008 -48.14 -31.62 -28.90
N LEU A 1009 -49.21 -30.92 -28.49
CA LEU A 1009 -49.99 -31.26 -27.29
C LEU A 1009 -50.95 -32.42 -27.62
N PRO A 1010 -50.83 -33.59 -26.97
CA PRO A 1010 -51.79 -34.70 -27.13
C PRO A 1010 -53.20 -34.30 -26.69
N ALA A 1011 -54.23 -34.95 -27.25
CA ALA A 1011 -55.62 -34.61 -26.97
C ALA A 1011 -55.99 -34.72 -25.47
N ALA A 1012 -55.48 -35.76 -24.79
CA ALA A 1012 -55.67 -35.93 -23.35
C ALA A 1012 -55.02 -34.77 -22.54
N THR A 1013 -53.79 -34.38 -22.89
CA THR A 1013 -53.09 -33.26 -22.25
C THR A 1013 -53.80 -31.92 -22.47
N LYS A 1014 -54.37 -31.69 -23.67
CA LYS A 1014 -55.21 -30.51 -23.95
C LYS A 1014 -56.48 -30.47 -23.10
N ALA A 1015 -57.20 -31.59 -23.01
CA ALA A 1015 -58.42 -31.70 -22.22
C ALA A 1015 -58.14 -31.49 -20.72
N GLU A 1016 -57.05 -32.06 -20.21
CA GLU A 1016 -56.65 -31.91 -18.82
C GLU A 1016 -56.17 -30.49 -18.49
N LEU A 1017 -55.41 -29.83 -19.38
CA LEU A 1017 -55.08 -28.41 -19.24
C LEU A 1017 -56.34 -27.52 -19.19
N ALA A 1018 -57.34 -27.80 -20.03
CA ALA A 1018 -58.62 -27.09 -20.02
C ALA A 1018 -59.45 -27.31 -18.75
N ARG A 1019 -59.36 -28.49 -18.14
CA ARG A 1019 -59.98 -28.80 -16.83
C ARG A 1019 -59.23 -28.09 -15.69
N LEU A 1020 -57.90 -28.17 -15.69
CA LEU A 1020 -57.02 -27.65 -14.64
C LEU A 1020 -57.02 -26.12 -14.56
N LYS A 1021 -57.19 -25.40 -15.69
CA LYS A 1021 -57.14 -23.93 -15.77
C LYS A 1021 -55.96 -23.32 -14.98
N PRO A 1022 -54.71 -23.74 -15.23
CA PRO A 1022 -53.56 -23.39 -14.41
C PRO A 1022 -53.26 -21.89 -14.38
N ALA A 1023 -52.80 -21.37 -13.24
CA ALA A 1023 -52.39 -19.97 -13.10
C ALA A 1023 -51.11 -19.65 -13.91
N ARG A 1024 -50.20 -20.61 -14.08
CA ARG A 1024 -49.07 -20.57 -15.03
C ARG A 1024 -48.70 -21.97 -15.52
N ILE A 1025 -47.97 -22.05 -16.64
CA ILE A 1025 -47.46 -23.31 -17.20
C ILE A 1025 -45.94 -23.22 -17.33
N VAL A 1026 -45.24 -24.32 -17.02
CA VAL A 1026 -43.79 -24.44 -17.13
C VAL A 1026 -43.45 -25.57 -18.10
N VAL A 1027 -42.78 -25.25 -19.20
CA VAL A 1027 -42.27 -26.24 -20.16
C VAL A 1027 -40.87 -26.66 -19.76
N LEU A 1028 -40.64 -27.98 -19.67
CA LEU A 1028 -39.38 -28.56 -19.24
C LEU A 1028 -38.58 -29.09 -20.44
N GLY A 1029 -37.29 -28.81 -20.42
CA GLY A 1029 -36.36 -29.13 -21.51
C GLY A 1029 -36.37 -28.09 -22.63
N SER A 1030 -35.37 -28.19 -23.51
CA SER A 1030 -35.15 -27.24 -24.61
C SER A 1030 -36.17 -27.39 -25.76
N THR A 1031 -36.09 -26.49 -26.74
CA THR A 1031 -36.92 -26.55 -27.95
C THR A 1031 -36.66 -27.78 -28.83
N SER A 1032 -35.54 -28.51 -28.64
CA SER A 1032 -35.29 -29.75 -29.37
C SER A 1032 -36.12 -30.93 -28.82
N VAL A 1033 -36.42 -30.95 -27.51
CA VAL A 1033 -37.20 -32.01 -26.84
C VAL A 1033 -38.69 -31.70 -26.65
N VAL A 1034 -39.05 -30.42 -26.49
CA VAL A 1034 -40.44 -29.91 -26.50
C VAL A 1034 -40.46 -28.58 -27.24
N SER A 1035 -41.02 -28.52 -28.45
CA SER A 1035 -40.82 -27.38 -29.35
C SER A 1035 -41.55 -26.10 -28.93
N ALA A 1036 -41.25 -24.99 -29.60
CA ALA A 1036 -41.91 -23.71 -29.36
C ALA A 1036 -43.43 -23.80 -29.63
N ALA A 1037 -43.86 -24.56 -30.65
CA ALA A 1037 -45.26 -24.75 -30.98
C ALA A 1037 -46.08 -25.39 -29.84
N VAL A 1038 -45.46 -26.28 -29.05
CA VAL A 1038 -46.10 -26.87 -27.86
C VAL A 1038 -46.33 -25.81 -26.77
N ALA A 1039 -45.36 -24.92 -26.55
CA ALA A 1039 -45.50 -23.81 -25.59
C ALA A 1039 -46.55 -22.78 -26.04
N THR A 1040 -46.54 -22.39 -27.33
CA THR A 1040 -47.55 -21.51 -27.92
C THR A 1040 -48.96 -22.11 -27.81
N ALA A 1041 -49.12 -23.41 -28.10
CA ALA A 1041 -50.40 -24.10 -27.94
C ALA A 1041 -50.83 -24.22 -26.46
N ALA A 1042 -49.89 -24.30 -25.52
CA ALA A 1042 -50.18 -24.35 -24.09
C ALA A 1042 -50.72 -23.01 -23.54
N LYS A 1043 -50.32 -21.87 -24.14
CA LYS A 1043 -50.78 -20.53 -23.71
C LYS A 1043 -52.29 -20.35 -23.78
N ALA A 1044 -52.99 -21.07 -24.66
CA ALA A 1044 -54.45 -21.05 -24.74
C ALA A 1044 -55.17 -21.54 -23.47
N TYR A 1045 -54.46 -22.23 -22.55
CA TYR A 1045 -55.03 -22.83 -21.34
C TYR A 1045 -54.67 -22.07 -20.05
N THR A 1046 -53.97 -20.92 -20.14
CA THR A 1046 -53.61 -20.11 -18.96
C THR A 1046 -53.66 -18.61 -19.23
N ALA A 1047 -54.25 -17.86 -18.30
CA ALA A 1047 -54.20 -16.40 -18.31
C ALA A 1047 -52.78 -15.88 -18.02
N GLY A 1048 -52.04 -16.54 -17.11
CA GLY A 1048 -50.69 -16.17 -16.71
C GLY A 1048 -49.60 -16.65 -17.68
N THR A 1049 -48.39 -16.86 -17.16
CA THR A 1049 -47.20 -17.11 -17.99
C THR A 1049 -47.12 -18.55 -18.51
N VAL A 1050 -46.55 -18.70 -19.70
CA VAL A 1050 -45.95 -19.98 -20.14
C VAL A 1050 -44.44 -19.76 -20.18
N SER A 1051 -43.72 -20.29 -19.20
CA SER A 1051 -42.26 -20.21 -19.11
C SER A 1051 -41.59 -21.51 -19.58
N ARG A 1052 -40.27 -21.48 -19.78
CA ARG A 1052 -39.47 -22.66 -20.11
C ARG A 1052 -38.27 -22.75 -19.18
N LEU A 1053 -37.98 -23.95 -18.67
CA LEU A 1053 -36.79 -24.26 -17.88
C LEU A 1053 -36.00 -25.34 -18.61
N ALA A 1054 -34.79 -24.98 -19.03
CA ALA A 1054 -33.92 -25.80 -19.88
C ALA A 1054 -32.45 -25.40 -19.68
N GLY A 1055 -31.56 -26.37 -19.75
CA GLY A 1055 -30.11 -26.17 -19.84
C GLY A 1055 -29.52 -26.81 -21.10
N ALA A 1056 -28.19 -26.75 -21.23
CA ALA A 1056 -27.47 -27.40 -22.33
C ALA A 1056 -27.56 -28.94 -22.29
N ASP A 1057 -27.74 -29.51 -21.10
CA ASP A 1057 -27.93 -30.94 -20.87
C ASP A 1057 -28.96 -31.21 -19.76
N ARG A 1058 -29.07 -32.48 -19.35
CA ARG A 1058 -29.98 -32.94 -18.29
C ARG A 1058 -29.64 -32.43 -16.89
N TYR A 1059 -28.36 -32.20 -16.61
CA TYR A 1059 -27.88 -31.72 -15.31
C TYR A 1059 -28.16 -30.23 -15.16
N ALA A 1060 -27.84 -29.46 -16.20
CA ALA A 1060 -28.18 -28.05 -16.30
C ALA A 1060 -29.71 -27.82 -16.34
N THR A 1061 -30.49 -28.72 -16.96
CA THR A 1061 -31.97 -28.64 -16.91
C THR A 1061 -32.50 -28.93 -15.51
N ALA A 1062 -31.97 -29.94 -14.80
CA ALA A 1062 -32.35 -30.20 -13.40
C ALA A 1062 -32.00 -29.01 -12.48
N ALA A 1063 -30.82 -28.42 -12.65
CA ALA A 1063 -30.42 -27.19 -11.95
C ALA A 1063 -31.34 -26.01 -12.24
N ALA A 1064 -31.71 -25.77 -13.52
CA ALA A 1064 -32.64 -24.70 -13.89
C ALA A 1064 -34.06 -24.91 -13.33
N VAL A 1065 -34.53 -26.17 -13.23
CA VAL A 1065 -35.79 -26.51 -12.57
C VAL A 1065 -35.75 -26.22 -11.07
N SER A 1066 -34.62 -26.54 -10.43
CA SER A 1066 -34.41 -26.27 -9.01
C SER A 1066 -34.32 -24.77 -8.72
N ALA A 1067 -33.49 -24.02 -9.47
CA ALA A 1067 -33.29 -22.58 -9.31
C ALA A 1067 -34.58 -21.75 -9.46
N ALA A 1068 -35.52 -22.19 -10.30
CA ALA A 1068 -36.81 -21.54 -10.50
C ALA A 1068 -37.92 -22.01 -9.54
N THR A 1069 -37.61 -22.90 -8.58
CA THR A 1069 -38.58 -23.52 -7.67
C THR A 1069 -38.20 -23.37 -6.19
N TYR A 1070 -36.92 -23.48 -5.83
CA TYR A 1070 -36.45 -23.54 -4.45
C TYR A 1070 -35.48 -22.39 -4.11
N GLY A 1071 -35.69 -21.75 -2.96
CA GLY A 1071 -34.74 -20.79 -2.38
C GLY A 1071 -33.48 -21.45 -1.79
N PRO A 1072 -32.54 -20.67 -1.24
CA PRO A 1072 -31.48 -21.19 -0.38
C PRO A 1072 -32.05 -21.72 0.94
N GLY A 1073 -31.31 -22.58 1.64
CA GLY A 1073 -31.70 -23.17 2.93
C GLY A 1073 -32.68 -24.34 2.83
N VAL A 1074 -32.63 -25.14 1.76
CA VAL A 1074 -33.55 -26.27 1.60
C VAL A 1074 -33.30 -27.38 2.65
N PRO A 1075 -34.34 -28.04 3.17
CA PRO A 1075 -34.20 -29.05 4.22
C PRO A 1075 -33.49 -30.34 3.76
N VAL A 1076 -33.36 -30.56 2.44
CA VAL A 1076 -32.66 -31.70 1.84
C VAL A 1076 -32.45 -31.46 0.34
N VAL A 1077 -31.35 -31.97 -0.22
CA VAL A 1077 -31.18 -32.19 -1.67
C VAL A 1077 -31.06 -33.68 -1.96
N TYR A 1078 -31.82 -34.18 -2.93
CA TYR A 1078 -31.67 -35.55 -3.42
C TYR A 1078 -30.79 -35.57 -4.68
N LEU A 1079 -29.80 -36.46 -4.71
CA LEU A 1079 -28.89 -36.66 -5.85
C LEU A 1079 -29.12 -38.04 -6.44
N ALA A 1080 -29.47 -38.11 -7.73
CA ALA A 1080 -29.59 -39.37 -8.46
C ALA A 1080 -28.75 -39.36 -9.75
N THR A 1081 -28.40 -40.54 -10.26
CA THR A 1081 -27.72 -40.63 -11.56
C THR A 1081 -28.60 -40.05 -12.67
N GLY A 1082 -28.06 -39.15 -13.49
CA GLY A 1082 -28.75 -38.66 -14.68
C GLY A 1082 -28.77 -39.68 -15.83
N ALA A 1083 -28.00 -40.78 -15.73
CA ALA A 1083 -27.88 -41.78 -16.78
C ALA A 1083 -29.05 -42.78 -16.82
N ASN A 1084 -29.79 -42.94 -15.72
CA ASN A 1084 -30.88 -43.91 -15.56
C ASN A 1084 -32.02 -43.31 -14.71
N PHE A 1085 -33.19 -43.97 -14.66
CA PHE A 1085 -34.40 -43.42 -14.04
C PHE A 1085 -34.89 -44.05 -12.72
N PRO A 1086 -34.72 -45.35 -12.40
CA PRO A 1086 -35.52 -45.99 -11.34
C PRO A 1086 -35.37 -45.40 -9.94
N ASP A 1087 -34.14 -45.18 -9.46
CA ASP A 1087 -33.87 -44.64 -8.13
C ASP A 1087 -34.39 -43.19 -8.00
N ALA A 1088 -34.28 -42.43 -9.10
CA ALA A 1088 -34.74 -41.05 -9.21
C ALA A 1088 -36.28 -40.90 -9.21
N LEU A 1089 -37.05 -41.94 -9.60
CA LEU A 1089 -38.51 -41.89 -9.56
C LEU A 1089 -39.04 -41.86 -8.13
N ALA A 1090 -38.55 -42.75 -7.27
CA ALA A 1090 -38.87 -42.73 -5.84
C ALA A 1090 -38.30 -41.47 -5.18
N GLY A 1091 -37.09 -41.07 -5.58
CA GLY A 1091 -36.45 -39.81 -5.18
C GLY A 1091 -37.30 -38.58 -5.44
N ALA A 1092 -37.93 -38.47 -6.63
CA ALA A 1092 -38.75 -37.31 -6.98
C ALA A 1092 -40.00 -37.17 -6.10
N ALA A 1093 -40.63 -38.28 -5.71
CA ALA A 1093 -41.76 -38.27 -4.77
C ALA A 1093 -41.32 -37.80 -3.37
N ALA A 1094 -40.21 -38.33 -2.86
CA ALA A 1094 -39.64 -37.94 -1.58
C ALA A 1094 -39.18 -36.48 -1.56
N ALA A 1095 -38.52 -36.01 -2.62
CA ALA A 1095 -38.08 -34.64 -2.84
C ALA A 1095 -39.27 -33.66 -2.82
N GLY A 1096 -40.29 -33.92 -3.65
CA GLY A 1096 -41.52 -33.12 -3.68
C GLY A 1096 -42.25 -33.06 -2.35
N HIS A 1097 -42.30 -34.18 -1.61
CA HIS A 1097 -42.93 -34.23 -0.28
C HIS A 1097 -42.13 -33.45 0.79
N THR A 1098 -40.80 -33.56 0.77
CA THR A 1098 -39.91 -32.95 1.79
C THR A 1098 -39.48 -31.52 1.49
N GLY A 1099 -39.94 -30.92 0.37
CA GLY A 1099 -39.62 -29.54 0.01
C GLY A 1099 -38.19 -29.34 -0.49
N GLY A 1100 -37.56 -30.41 -1.00
CA GLY A 1100 -36.22 -30.38 -1.58
C GLY A 1100 -36.23 -30.65 -3.09
N PRO A 1101 -35.21 -30.20 -3.85
CA PRO A 1101 -35.06 -30.56 -5.24
C PRO A 1101 -34.46 -31.97 -5.40
N LEU A 1102 -34.72 -32.55 -6.58
CA LEU A 1102 -33.98 -33.70 -7.11
C LEU A 1102 -33.03 -33.21 -8.19
N LEU A 1103 -31.73 -33.23 -7.91
CA LEU A 1103 -30.68 -32.91 -8.88
C LEU A 1103 -30.07 -34.19 -9.46
N LEU A 1104 -29.46 -34.04 -10.64
CA LEU A 1104 -28.86 -35.15 -11.38
C LEU A 1104 -27.33 -35.05 -11.37
N VAL A 1105 -26.66 -36.19 -11.25
CA VAL A 1105 -25.19 -36.33 -11.28
C VAL A 1105 -24.73 -37.38 -12.28
N ALA A 1106 -23.46 -37.35 -12.69
CA ALA A 1106 -22.86 -38.50 -13.38
C ALA A 1106 -22.41 -39.56 -12.35
N LYS A 1107 -22.01 -40.74 -12.82
CA LYS A 1107 -21.61 -41.85 -11.94
C LYS A 1107 -20.42 -41.48 -11.04
N ASP A 1108 -19.37 -40.90 -11.62
CA ASP A 1108 -18.08 -40.68 -10.97
C ASP A 1108 -17.63 -39.21 -11.03
N SER A 1109 -18.50 -38.28 -11.46
CA SER A 1109 -18.25 -36.83 -11.45
C SER A 1109 -19.50 -36.00 -11.15
N LEU A 1110 -19.30 -34.88 -10.45
CA LEU A 1110 -20.33 -33.88 -10.17
C LEU A 1110 -20.38 -32.86 -11.33
N PRO A 1111 -21.49 -32.73 -12.08
CA PRO A 1111 -21.58 -31.77 -13.17
C PRO A 1111 -21.52 -30.31 -12.66
N ALA A 1112 -20.88 -29.42 -13.42
CA ALA A 1112 -20.66 -28.03 -13.00
C ALA A 1112 -21.95 -27.27 -12.63
N ALA A 1113 -23.04 -27.49 -13.40
CA ALA A 1113 -24.35 -26.91 -13.08
C ALA A 1113 -24.93 -27.46 -11.76
N THR A 1114 -24.74 -28.74 -11.47
CA THR A 1114 -25.15 -29.35 -10.20
C THR A 1114 -24.29 -28.85 -9.03
N LYS A 1115 -22.97 -28.64 -9.24
CA LYS A 1115 -22.09 -28.01 -8.25
C LYS A 1115 -22.54 -26.58 -7.91
N ALA A 1116 -22.79 -25.75 -8.91
CA ALA A 1116 -23.24 -24.37 -8.71
C ALA A 1116 -24.63 -24.29 -8.03
N GLU A 1117 -25.54 -25.20 -8.38
CA GLU A 1117 -26.88 -25.24 -7.77
C GLU A 1117 -26.85 -25.73 -6.31
N LEU A 1118 -25.97 -26.68 -5.95
CA LEU A 1118 -25.73 -27.06 -4.55
C LEU A 1118 -25.26 -25.86 -3.71
N ALA A 1119 -24.28 -25.10 -4.21
CA ALA A 1119 -23.74 -23.91 -3.54
C ALA A 1119 -24.79 -22.81 -3.35
N ARG A 1120 -25.72 -22.67 -4.31
CA ARG A 1120 -26.87 -21.75 -4.23
C ARG A 1120 -27.92 -22.24 -3.23
N LEU A 1121 -28.18 -23.54 -3.19
CA LEU A 1121 -29.24 -24.15 -2.37
C LEU A 1121 -28.90 -24.21 -0.88
N LYS A 1122 -27.62 -24.33 -0.50
CA LYS A 1122 -27.16 -24.51 0.89
C LYS A 1122 -28.04 -25.49 1.68
N PRO A 1123 -28.13 -26.77 1.24
CA PRO A 1123 -29.00 -27.76 1.86
C PRO A 1123 -28.61 -28.09 3.30
N ALA A 1124 -29.59 -28.37 4.15
CA ALA A 1124 -29.35 -28.86 5.52
C ALA A 1124 -28.88 -30.34 5.59
N ARG A 1125 -28.97 -31.09 4.48
CA ARG A 1125 -28.42 -32.44 4.28
C ARG A 1125 -28.48 -32.86 2.81
N ILE A 1126 -27.64 -33.83 2.42
CA ILE A 1126 -27.66 -34.44 1.09
C ILE A 1126 -28.13 -35.91 1.19
N VAL A 1127 -28.94 -36.34 0.24
CA VAL A 1127 -29.42 -37.72 0.10
C VAL A 1127 -29.00 -38.27 -1.27
N VAL A 1128 -27.99 -39.14 -1.29
CA VAL A 1128 -27.53 -39.83 -2.52
C VAL A 1128 -28.37 -41.09 -2.75
N LEU A 1129 -28.92 -41.21 -3.95
CA LEU A 1129 -29.82 -42.29 -4.34
C LEU A 1129 -29.10 -43.34 -5.19
N GLY A 1130 -29.22 -44.60 -4.77
CA GLY A 1130 -28.53 -45.73 -5.38
C GLY A 1130 -27.17 -46.05 -4.75
N SER A 1131 -26.65 -47.23 -5.08
CA SER A 1131 -25.40 -47.75 -4.53
C SER A 1131 -24.15 -47.02 -5.07
N THR A 1132 -22.99 -47.30 -4.47
CA THR A 1132 -21.69 -46.73 -4.89
C THR A 1132 -21.29 -47.09 -6.32
N SER A 1133 -21.88 -48.15 -6.91
CA SER A 1133 -21.71 -48.47 -8.33
C SER A 1133 -22.51 -47.53 -9.25
N VAL A 1134 -23.60 -46.92 -8.77
CA VAL A 1134 -24.51 -46.02 -9.52
C VAL A 1134 -24.12 -44.55 -9.37
N VAL A 1135 -23.73 -44.13 -8.16
CA VAL A 1135 -23.16 -42.81 -7.84
C VAL A 1135 -22.01 -43.02 -6.85
N SER A 1136 -20.79 -42.65 -7.19
CA SER A 1136 -19.58 -42.94 -6.39
C SER A 1136 -19.55 -42.23 -5.03
N VAL A 1137 -18.58 -42.61 -4.19
CA VAL A 1137 -18.24 -41.86 -2.96
C VAL A 1137 -17.61 -40.51 -3.30
N SER A 1138 -16.77 -40.43 -4.35
CA SER A 1138 -16.18 -39.16 -4.80
C SER A 1138 -17.21 -38.12 -5.23
N VAL A 1139 -18.35 -38.53 -5.81
CA VAL A 1139 -19.47 -37.62 -6.13
C VAL A 1139 -20.23 -37.20 -4.85
N SER A 1140 -20.16 -37.99 -3.78
CA SER A 1140 -20.77 -37.65 -2.50
C SER A 1140 -19.97 -36.53 -1.82
N LEU A 1141 -18.66 -36.74 -1.62
CA LEU A 1141 -17.72 -35.75 -1.07
C LEU A 1141 -17.64 -34.46 -1.92
N ALA A 1142 -17.68 -34.59 -3.24
CA ALA A 1142 -17.68 -33.44 -4.14
C ALA A 1142 -18.99 -32.62 -4.08
N ALA A 1143 -20.10 -33.24 -3.67
CA ALA A 1143 -21.40 -32.57 -3.51
C ALA A 1143 -21.55 -31.92 -2.13
N GLU A 1144 -20.94 -32.51 -1.10
CA GLU A 1144 -20.78 -31.98 0.25
C GLU A 1144 -20.02 -30.63 0.20
N SER A 1145 -18.76 -30.67 -0.26
CA SER A 1145 -17.92 -29.51 -0.57
C SER A 1145 -18.48 -28.55 -1.65
N ALA A 1146 -19.57 -28.92 -2.34
CA ALA A 1146 -20.29 -28.03 -3.24
C ALA A 1146 -21.44 -27.28 -2.55
N ALA A 1147 -22.06 -27.87 -1.53
CA ALA A 1147 -23.16 -27.28 -0.78
C ALA A 1147 -22.66 -26.32 0.32
N GLY A 1148 -21.49 -26.61 0.89
CA GLY A 1148 -20.63 -25.66 1.60
C GLY A 1148 -20.59 -25.84 3.12
N GLY A 1149 -19.49 -26.42 3.60
CA GLY A 1149 -18.61 -25.73 4.55
C GLY A 1149 -17.76 -24.67 3.84
#